data_AF-A0A819U4K5-F1
#
_entry.id   AF-A0A819U4K5-F1
#
_cell.length_a   1.000
_cell.length_b   1.000
_cell.length_c   1.000
_cell.angle_alpha   90.00
_cell.angle_beta   90.00
_cell.angle_gamma   90.00
#
_symmetry.space_group_name_H-M   'P 1'
#
loop_
_entity.id
_entity.type
_entity.pdbx_description
1 polymer ?
#
loop_
_entity_poly.entity_id
_entity_poly.type
_entity_poly.pdbx_seq_one_letter_code
_entity_poly.pdbx_strand_id
1 'polypeptide(L)'
;MERLEVEQLHKEIDQRMMEYRQLFTELKMNQVPERVKLQLSALRHDSLFANAQRKKKLDLRINKNVDYFKKTDISGILQGYKDSITPDTWQMIKEQKQDWVDVYSNDDIYEIMRKSPDNILCLGIRVQRDEEAITNPTKGLKLLHVTNTIISYDSFINAMNVAKNDLQQAQGQFTALNDLYCVAGTLSDERINAVIPLYINDEHMKRIRILEGIWLGYLYTLDSYGYDKQQEVGILKLLFQIIQQRTNTKRQKQILIELEKVCQFIINESQGFKTAEQYGEKTYEKLLNRQVIINQQDYDLCIPLIIAYLKRDLTSVLLPVYYEYLRQEYHKKYTKKSLETKQIVQNLVYGCNTKYLTMTVSTSNQSNITTLVPDHIERSFIDYFYDELHKPIQLISENIKNENRTLIIQHNIEMDYIKSFQFPIPDFMKTMLNYCNIDENYIEKYLDYDCLRWELLITFYYLIYSDINISRLQDLPTKENILSVIDGQLQRDKQHVSDYDYSSENVSLISYVALNCKTIICFAGLMRKYCSQRCGPIFTQIFKQLLRLYDKDDSITMNATKKDKLIALLTNKIKTETGIKPIYHDMECCLPPFEGRINSLRYFIEKNKSDKICLQNHGKLVVNWRSTSLTGYGGRQRKHCYVLCSMS
;
A
#
# COMPACT_ATOMS: atom_id res chain seq x y z
N MET A 1 0.96 43.82 -22.34
CA MET A 1 1.53 42.56 -21.81
C MET A 1 2.41 41.89 -22.85
N GLU A 2 1.96 41.75 -24.10
CA GLU A 2 2.72 41.10 -25.20
C GLU A 2 4.11 41.70 -25.50
N ARG A 3 4.32 43.02 -25.39
CA ARG A 3 5.64 43.64 -25.64
C ARG A 3 6.74 43.24 -24.65
N LEU A 4 6.37 43.01 -23.39
CA LEU A 4 7.32 42.65 -22.32
C LEU A 4 7.74 41.18 -22.44
N GLU A 5 6.83 40.30 -22.86
CA GLU A 5 7.13 38.90 -23.14
C GLU A 5 8.02 38.76 -24.39
N VAL A 6 7.77 39.57 -25.43
CA VAL A 6 8.62 39.61 -26.63
C VAL A 6 10.02 40.15 -26.33
N GLU A 7 10.14 41.17 -25.47
CA GLU A 7 11.45 41.67 -25.04
C GLU A 7 12.22 40.68 -24.15
N GLN A 8 11.52 39.91 -23.31
CA GLN A 8 12.13 38.84 -22.53
C GLN A 8 12.61 37.70 -23.42
N LEU A 9 11.80 37.30 -24.41
CA LEU A 9 12.19 36.31 -25.42
C LEU A 9 13.39 36.78 -26.26
N HIS A 10 13.43 38.05 -26.68
CA HIS A 10 14.60 38.59 -27.39
C HIS A 10 15.86 38.60 -26.53
N LYS A 11 15.77 39.00 -25.26
CA LYS A 11 16.91 38.94 -24.33
C LYS A 11 17.40 37.51 -24.11
N GLU A 12 16.47 36.55 -24.00
CA GLU A 12 16.82 35.14 -23.84
C GLU A 12 17.47 34.57 -25.11
N ILE A 13 16.97 34.94 -26.29
CA ILE A 13 17.55 34.54 -27.58
C ILE A 13 18.95 35.15 -27.77
N ASP A 14 19.12 36.44 -27.45
CA ASP A 14 20.41 37.13 -27.58
C ASP A 14 21.46 36.58 -26.62
N GLN A 15 21.06 36.25 -25.39
CA GLN A 15 21.93 35.60 -24.42
C GLN A 15 22.38 34.22 -24.90
N ARG A 16 21.45 33.42 -25.45
CA ARG A 16 21.77 32.12 -26.08
C ARG A 16 22.69 32.28 -27.28
N MET A 17 22.47 33.29 -28.12
CA MET A 17 23.31 33.55 -29.30
C MET A 17 24.74 33.99 -28.91
N MET A 18 24.91 34.70 -27.79
CA MET A 18 26.23 35.01 -27.25
C MET A 18 26.95 33.76 -26.73
N GLU A 19 26.27 32.88 -26.01
CA GLU A 19 26.81 31.60 -25.56
C GLU A 19 27.23 30.72 -26.74
N TYR A 20 26.41 30.65 -27.80
CA TYR A 20 26.75 29.96 -29.05
C TYR A 20 28.01 30.52 -29.72
N ARG A 21 28.15 31.85 -29.78
CA ARG A 21 29.33 32.49 -30.39
C ARG A 21 30.61 32.23 -29.59
N GLN A 22 30.53 32.22 -28.26
CA GLN A 22 31.68 31.88 -27.41
C GLN A 22 32.13 30.43 -27.62
N LEU A 23 31.18 29.48 -27.60
CA LEU A 23 31.46 28.06 -27.83
C LEU A 23 32.01 27.76 -29.23
N PHE A 24 31.53 28.45 -30.27
CA PHE A 24 32.05 28.32 -31.64
C PHE A 24 33.46 28.91 -31.82
N THR A 25 33.79 29.95 -31.05
CA THR A 25 35.11 30.56 -31.06
C THR A 25 36.14 29.64 -30.40
N GLU A 26 35.74 28.94 -29.33
CA GLU A 26 36.55 27.90 -28.68
C GLU A 26 36.74 26.66 -29.58
N LEU A 27 35.70 26.24 -30.31
CA LEU A 27 35.76 25.16 -31.32
C LEU A 27 36.77 25.42 -32.45
N LYS A 28 36.85 26.67 -32.95
CA LYS A 28 37.78 27.04 -34.03
C LYS A 28 39.25 27.00 -33.62
N MET A 29 39.56 26.96 -32.32
CA MET A 29 40.92 27.01 -31.80
C MET A 29 41.53 25.63 -31.49
N ASN A 30 40.86 24.52 -31.84
CA ASN A 30 41.30 23.12 -31.65
C ASN A 30 41.72 22.70 -30.21
N GLN A 31 41.60 23.59 -29.23
CA GLN A 31 41.75 23.29 -27.81
C GLN A 31 40.35 23.09 -27.23
N VAL A 32 39.80 21.89 -27.33
CA VAL A 32 38.49 21.61 -26.74
C VAL A 32 38.68 20.72 -25.51
N PRO A 33 38.68 21.29 -24.29
CA PRO A 33 38.46 20.51 -23.08
C PRO A 33 37.13 19.75 -23.20
N GLU A 34 37.10 18.50 -22.74
CA GLU A 34 35.93 17.60 -22.76
C GLU A 34 34.63 18.27 -22.26
N ARG A 35 34.76 19.25 -21.36
CA ARG A 35 33.70 20.14 -20.86
C ARG A 35 32.91 20.86 -21.95
N VAL A 36 33.55 21.33 -23.02
CA VAL A 36 32.91 22.11 -24.10
C VAL A 36 32.16 21.18 -25.07
N LYS A 37 32.68 19.97 -25.33
CA LYS A 37 31.93 18.92 -26.05
C LYS A 37 30.68 18.49 -25.28
N LEU A 38 30.80 18.37 -23.95
CA LEU A 38 29.69 18.04 -23.06
C LEU A 38 28.64 19.16 -23.00
N GLN A 39 29.06 20.42 -22.89
CA GLN A 39 28.15 21.57 -22.93
C GLN A 39 27.44 21.71 -24.28
N LEU A 40 28.12 21.46 -25.40
CA LEU A 40 27.51 21.45 -26.74
C LEU A 40 26.56 20.26 -26.95
N SER A 41 26.82 19.10 -26.33
CA SER A 41 25.89 17.97 -26.35
C SER A 41 24.65 18.23 -25.47
N ALA A 42 24.84 18.79 -24.28
CA ALA A 42 23.78 19.15 -23.34
C ALA A 42 22.86 20.24 -23.92
N LEU A 43 23.43 21.31 -24.51
CA LEU A 43 22.69 22.39 -25.16
C LEU A 43 21.88 21.94 -26.40
N ARG A 44 22.20 20.78 -27.00
CA ARG A 44 21.43 20.19 -28.11
C ARG A 44 20.28 19.30 -27.63
N HIS A 45 20.38 18.74 -26.42
CA HIS A 45 19.28 18.01 -25.76
C HIS A 45 18.21 18.95 -25.18
N ASP A 46 18.46 20.26 -25.14
CA ASP A 46 17.61 21.28 -24.51
C ASP A 46 16.21 21.45 -25.11
N SER A 47 16.01 21.08 -26.38
CA SER A 47 14.74 21.25 -27.12
C SER A 47 13.83 20.01 -27.12
N LEU A 48 14.25 18.92 -26.47
CA LEU A 48 13.64 17.58 -26.62
C LEU A 48 12.69 17.21 -25.48
N PHE A 49 12.73 17.92 -24.34
CA PHE A 49 11.95 17.61 -23.15
C PHE A 49 10.65 18.40 -23.08
N ALA A 50 9.52 17.70 -22.99
CA ALA A 50 8.22 18.24 -22.64
C ALA A 50 8.15 18.63 -21.15
N ASN A 51 8.85 17.93 -20.25
CA ASN A 51 8.86 18.22 -18.81
C ASN A 51 10.16 18.88 -18.33
N ALA A 52 10.10 20.19 -18.05
CA ALA A 52 11.23 20.98 -17.56
C ALA A 52 11.81 20.51 -16.20
N GLN A 53 11.00 19.90 -15.32
CA GLN A 53 11.49 19.38 -14.04
C GLN A 53 12.37 18.15 -14.23
N ARG A 54 11.98 17.26 -15.15
CA ARG A 54 12.76 16.05 -15.49
C ARG A 54 14.08 16.44 -16.14
N LYS A 55 14.07 17.44 -17.03
CA LYS A 55 15.27 18.06 -17.59
C LYS A 55 16.20 18.58 -16.50
N LYS A 56 15.72 19.46 -15.61
CA LYS A 56 16.52 19.99 -14.50
C LYS A 56 17.11 18.89 -13.62
N LYS A 57 16.36 17.80 -13.39
CA LYS A 57 16.86 16.64 -12.65
C LYS A 57 18.00 15.92 -13.38
N LEU A 58 17.89 15.75 -14.70
CA LEU A 58 18.95 15.17 -15.53
C LEU A 58 20.20 16.07 -15.53
N ASP A 59 20.05 17.37 -15.75
CA ASP A 59 21.17 18.32 -15.76
C ASP A 59 21.95 18.33 -14.44
N LEU A 60 21.24 18.30 -13.31
CA LEU A 60 21.85 18.21 -11.99
C LEU A 60 22.64 16.91 -11.81
N ARG A 61 22.13 15.79 -12.34
CA ARG A 61 22.83 14.49 -12.30
C ARG A 61 24.06 14.50 -13.19
N ILE A 62 23.93 14.99 -14.42
CA ILE A 62 25.05 15.11 -15.37
C ILE A 62 26.17 15.93 -14.73
N ASN A 63 25.86 17.12 -14.20
CA ASN A 63 26.85 17.97 -13.55
C ASN A 63 27.56 17.25 -12.39
N LYS A 64 26.81 16.56 -11.53
CA LYS A 64 27.37 15.79 -10.42
C LYS A 64 28.26 14.65 -10.90
N ASN A 65 27.83 13.92 -11.92
CA ASN A 65 28.55 12.75 -12.44
C ASN A 65 29.80 13.17 -13.23
N VAL A 66 29.74 14.25 -14.00
CA VAL A 66 30.91 14.84 -14.67
C VAL A 66 32.00 15.20 -13.64
N ASP A 67 31.62 15.82 -12.51
CA ASP A 67 32.59 16.13 -11.44
C ASP A 67 33.18 14.88 -10.80
N TYR A 68 32.37 13.83 -10.61
CA TYR A 68 32.83 12.54 -10.09
C TYR A 68 33.82 11.87 -11.05
N PHE A 69 33.50 11.80 -12.34
CA PHE A 69 34.34 11.17 -13.35
C PHE A 69 35.60 11.98 -13.67
N LYS A 70 35.59 13.30 -13.50
CA LYS A 70 36.83 14.10 -13.57
C LYS A 70 37.77 13.86 -12.40
N LYS A 71 37.22 13.62 -11.20
CA LYS A 71 38.00 13.34 -9.99
C LYS A 71 38.53 11.91 -9.95
N THR A 72 37.82 11.00 -10.61
CA THR A 72 38.17 9.57 -10.68
C THR A 72 38.91 9.34 -11.98
N ASP A 73 40.20 9.01 -11.93
CA ASP A 73 41.00 8.70 -13.13
C ASP A 73 40.60 7.34 -13.74
N ILE A 74 39.41 7.29 -14.36
CA ILE A 74 38.86 6.07 -14.96
C ILE A 74 39.80 5.52 -16.03
N SER A 75 40.34 6.39 -16.89
CA SER A 75 41.24 5.99 -17.96
C SER A 75 42.52 5.37 -17.41
N GLY A 76 43.12 5.97 -16.36
CA GLY A 76 44.28 5.42 -15.67
C GLY A 76 43.97 4.10 -14.97
N ILE A 77 42.81 3.96 -14.32
CA ILE A 77 42.36 2.71 -13.71
C ILE A 77 42.23 1.60 -14.76
N LEU A 78 41.52 1.87 -15.86
CA LEU A 78 41.32 0.90 -16.94
C LEU A 78 42.63 0.49 -17.62
N GLN A 79 43.53 1.45 -17.82
CA GLN A 79 44.86 1.19 -18.37
C GLN A 79 45.69 0.32 -17.41
N GLY A 80 45.69 0.64 -16.12
CA GLY A 80 46.35 -0.18 -15.09
C GLY A 80 45.81 -1.62 -15.03
N TYR A 81 44.49 -1.79 -15.17
CA TYR A 81 43.89 -3.13 -15.28
C TYR A 81 44.38 -3.87 -16.52
N LYS A 82 44.34 -3.22 -17.69
CA LYS A 82 44.83 -3.81 -18.95
C LYS A 82 46.29 -4.27 -18.85
N ASP A 83 47.14 -3.46 -18.22
CA ASP A 83 48.56 -3.76 -18.05
C ASP A 83 48.82 -4.87 -17.02
N SER A 84 47.88 -5.10 -16.10
CA SER A 84 47.95 -6.17 -15.09
C SER A 84 47.57 -7.57 -15.60
N ILE A 85 47.02 -7.67 -16.82
CA ILE A 85 46.57 -8.95 -17.38
C ILE A 85 47.79 -9.82 -17.74
N THR A 86 47.85 -11.02 -17.15
CA THR A 86 48.96 -11.95 -17.37
C THR A 86 48.96 -12.56 -18.78
N PRO A 87 50.12 -13.03 -19.30
CA PRO A 87 50.18 -13.71 -20.60
C PRO A 87 49.25 -14.92 -20.71
N ASP A 88 49.10 -15.69 -19.63
CA ASP A 88 48.22 -16.87 -19.58
C ASP A 88 46.75 -16.45 -19.71
N THR A 89 46.35 -15.39 -19.00
CA THR A 89 44.99 -14.82 -19.12
C THR A 89 44.72 -14.32 -20.53
N TRP A 90 45.68 -13.66 -21.17
CA TRP A 90 45.56 -13.24 -22.58
C TRP A 90 45.38 -14.42 -23.53
N GLN A 91 46.06 -15.53 -23.28
CA GLN A 91 45.91 -16.75 -24.07
C GLN A 91 44.51 -17.35 -23.90
N MET A 92 43.96 -17.37 -22.68
CA MET A 92 42.57 -17.80 -22.44
C MET A 92 41.55 -16.91 -23.16
N ILE A 93 41.74 -15.58 -23.14
CA ILE A 93 40.85 -14.65 -23.86
C ILE A 93 40.91 -14.92 -25.37
N LYS A 94 42.11 -15.21 -25.90
CA LYS A 94 42.32 -15.51 -27.32
C LYS A 94 41.62 -16.78 -27.78
N GLU A 95 41.41 -17.75 -26.90
CA GLU A 95 40.67 -18.98 -27.22
C GLU A 95 39.17 -18.72 -27.46
N GLN A 96 38.63 -17.62 -26.91
CA GLN A 96 37.23 -17.22 -27.07
C GLN A 96 36.93 -16.42 -28.36
N LYS A 97 37.95 -16.19 -29.20
CA LYS A 97 37.90 -15.26 -30.34
C LYS A 97 36.77 -15.48 -31.35
N GLN A 98 36.35 -16.73 -31.58
CA GLN A 98 35.37 -17.03 -32.63
C GLN A 98 33.92 -16.81 -32.17
N ASP A 99 33.67 -16.78 -30.87
CA ASP A 99 32.32 -16.73 -30.33
C ASP A 99 31.79 -15.30 -30.16
N TRP A 100 32.69 -14.32 -30.08
CA TRP A 100 32.38 -12.93 -29.73
C TRP A 100 33.13 -11.95 -30.62
N VAL A 101 32.49 -11.53 -31.70
CA VAL A 101 33.03 -10.63 -32.71
C VAL A 101 32.09 -9.45 -32.88
N ASP A 102 32.66 -8.24 -32.90
CA ASP A 102 31.94 -7.02 -33.23
C ASP A 102 31.65 -6.98 -34.74
N VAL A 103 30.37 -6.82 -35.08
CA VAL A 103 29.89 -6.79 -36.47
C VAL A 103 30.44 -5.60 -37.26
N TYR A 104 30.80 -4.49 -36.59
CA TYR A 104 31.26 -3.27 -37.25
C TYR A 104 32.76 -3.24 -37.48
N SER A 105 33.54 -3.49 -36.43
CA SER A 105 35.01 -3.48 -36.52
C SER A 105 35.58 -4.79 -37.05
N ASN A 106 34.81 -5.89 -36.99
CA ASN A 106 35.29 -7.27 -37.14
C ASN A 106 36.36 -7.67 -36.13
N ASP A 107 36.53 -6.89 -35.06
CA ASP A 107 37.43 -7.23 -33.97
C ASP A 107 36.75 -8.24 -33.05
N ASP A 108 37.48 -9.29 -32.69
CA ASP A 108 37.08 -10.24 -31.66
C ASP A 108 37.31 -9.66 -30.24
N ILE A 109 36.83 -10.38 -29.23
CA ILE A 109 37.02 -9.98 -27.82
C ILE A 109 38.50 -9.74 -27.46
N TYR A 110 39.44 -10.51 -28.03
CA TYR A 110 40.86 -10.35 -27.74
C TYR A 110 41.39 -9.03 -28.31
N GLU A 111 41.08 -8.73 -29.58
CA GLU A 111 41.49 -7.48 -30.22
C GLU A 111 40.83 -6.27 -29.58
N ILE A 112 39.54 -6.35 -29.23
CA ILE A 112 38.82 -5.28 -28.53
C ILE A 112 39.49 -4.97 -27.19
N MET A 113 39.75 -6.00 -26.38
CA MET A 113 40.38 -5.82 -25.08
C MET A 113 41.82 -5.34 -25.18
N ARG A 114 42.55 -5.73 -26.23
CA ARG A 114 43.95 -5.37 -26.45
C ARG A 114 44.13 -3.97 -27.02
N LYS A 115 43.28 -3.53 -27.95
CA LYS A 115 43.41 -2.23 -28.63
C LYS A 115 43.04 -1.08 -27.70
N SER A 116 41.92 -1.18 -27.01
CA SER A 116 41.42 -0.13 -26.11
C SER A 116 41.21 -0.67 -24.69
N PRO A 117 41.56 0.09 -23.64
CA PRO A 117 41.26 -0.26 -22.25
C PRO A 117 39.78 0.00 -21.86
N ASP A 118 39.10 0.89 -22.56
CA ASP A 118 37.75 1.41 -22.29
C ASP A 118 36.64 0.85 -23.20
N ASN A 119 36.97 -0.04 -24.13
CA ASN A 119 36.00 -0.69 -25.00
C ASN A 119 35.53 -2.03 -24.42
N ILE A 120 34.24 -2.34 -24.64
CA ILE A 120 33.56 -3.55 -24.18
C ILE A 120 32.63 -4.08 -25.27
N LEU A 121 32.47 -5.41 -25.34
CA LEU A 121 31.46 -6.03 -26.19
C LEU A 121 30.07 -6.01 -25.57
N CYS A 122 29.09 -5.67 -26.39
CA CYS A 122 27.70 -5.51 -26.00
C CYS A 122 26.73 -6.18 -26.97
N LEU A 123 25.55 -6.51 -26.47
CA LEU A 123 24.36 -6.87 -27.23
C LEU A 123 23.67 -5.60 -27.74
N GLY A 124 23.42 -5.51 -29.04
CA GLY A 124 22.54 -4.49 -29.61
C GLY A 124 21.08 -4.74 -29.28
N ILE A 125 20.36 -3.70 -28.84
CA ILE A 125 18.93 -3.77 -28.59
C ILE A 125 18.21 -2.55 -29.15
N ARG A 126 16.91 -2.70 -29.36
CA ARG A 126 16.01 -1.59 -29.65
C ARG A 126 15.13 -1.31 -28.46
N VAL A 127 15.22 -0.09 -27.95
CA VAL A 127 14.41 0.39 -26.82
C VAL A 127 13.66 1.65 -27.21
N GLN A 128 12.50 1.83 -26.60
CA GLN A 128 11.81 3.10 -26.52
C GLN A 128 12.11 3.72 -25.17
N ARG A 129 12.63 4.95 -25.19
CA ARG A 129 12.85 5.76 -24.00
C ARG A 129 11.76 6.83 -23.90
N ASP A 130 11.16 6.91 -22.72
CA ASP A 130 10.27 7.99 -22.34
C ASP A 130 10.97 8.85 -21.28
N GLU A 131 10.59 10.12 -21.15
CA GLU A 131 11.19 11.02 -20.15
C GLU A 131 11.04 10.51 -18.71
N GLU A 132 10.04 9.66 -18.47
CA GLU A 132 9.84 9.00 -17.18
C GLU A 132 11.07 8.16 -16.78
N ALA A 133 11.91 7.72 -17.72
CA ALA A 133 13.14 6.95 -17.45
C ALA A 133 14.10 7.70 -16.51
N ILE A 134 14.07 9.03 -16.54
CA ILE A 134 14.87 9.88 -15.66
C ILE A 134 14.37 9.74 -14.20
N THR A 135 13.06 9.71 -13.99
CA THR A 135 12.47 9.66 -12.65
C THR A 135 12.23 8.24 -12.14
N ASN A 136 11.94 7.31 -13.04
CA ASN A 136 11.62 5.92 -12.79
C ASN A 136 12.13 5.04 -13.95
N PRO A 137 13.39 4.56 -13.86
CA PRO A 137 14.00 3.72 -14.89
C PRO A 137 13.22 2.45 -15.21
N THR A 138 12.45 1.89 -14.25
CA THR A 138 11.68 0.65 -14.47
C THR A 138 10.47 0.83 -15.38
N LYS A 139 9.92 2.05 -15.47
CA LYS A 139 8.73 2.37 -16.29
C LYS A 139 9.06 3.06 -17.59
N GLY A 140 10.06 3.96 -17.58
CA GLY A 140 10.35 4.79 -18.75
C GLY A 140 11.22 4.16 -19.83
N LEU A 141 11.66 2.91 -19.66
CA LEU A 141 12.39 2.18 -20.70
C LEU A 141 11.60 0.93 -21.11
N LYS A 142 11.27 0.84 -22.40
CA LYS A 142 10.54 -0.30 -22.97
C LYS A 142 11.36 -0.98 -24.06
N LEU A 143 11.55 -2.28 -23.94
CA LEU A 143 12.15 -3.09 -24.99
C LEU A 143 11.20 -3.22 -26.19
N LEU A 144 11.69 -2.86 -27.38
CA LEU A 144 10.98 -3.03 -28.64
C LEU A 144 11.44 -4.30 -29.38
N HIS A 145 12.74 -4.56 -29.39
CA HIS A 145 13.32 -5.70 -30.10
C HIS A 145 14.68 -6.10 -29.52
N VAL A 146 14.94 -7.41 -29.45
CA VAL A 146 16.23 -8.01 -29.09
C VAL A 146 16.94 -8.43 -30.37
N THR A 147 18.13 -7.90 -30.63
CA THR A 147 18.92 -8.33 -31.81
C THR A 147 19.83 -9.49 -31.47
N ASN A 148 20.39 -10.14 -32.48
CA ASN A 148 21.52 -11.06 -32.29
C ASN A 148 22.88 -10.40 -32.57
N THR A 149 22.88 -9.09 -32.83
CA THR A 149 24.05 -8.32 -33.22
C THR A 149 24.89 -8.01 -31.99
N ILE A 150 26.16 -8.42 -32.05
CA ILE A 150 27.19 -8.07 -31.08
C ILE A 150 27.95 -6.88 -31.63
N ILE A 151 28.09 -5.84 -30.81
CA ILE A 151 28.73 -4.58 -31.19
C ILE A 151 29.62 -4.10 -30.04
N SER A 152 30.79 -3.56 -30.36
CA SER A 152 31.61 -2.93 -29.34
C SER A 152 30.98 -1.60 -28.93
N TYR A 153 31.18 -1.17 -27.68
CA TYR A 153 30.65 0.10 -27.20
C TYR A 153 31.17 1.29 -28.03
N ASP A 154 32.46 1.30 -28.37
CA ASP A 154 33.03 2.34 -29.23
C ASP A 154 32.42 2.36 -30.63
N SER A 155 32.30 1.19 -31.28
CA SER A 155 31.65 1.07 -32.60
C SER A 155 30.22 1.59 -32.55
N PHE A 156 29.47 1.24 -31.51
CA PHE A 156 28.12 1.74 -31.29
C PHE A 156 28.08 3.26 -31.12
N ILE A 157 28.88 3.84 -30.23
CA ILE A 157 28.90 5.29 -29.99
C ILE A 157 29.33 6.07 -31.23
N ASN A 158 30.34 5.58 -31.96
CA ASN A 158 30.78 6.18 -33.21
C ASN A 158 29.66 6.16 -34.25
N ALA A 159 29.00 5.02 -34.44
CA ALA A 159 27.90 4.90 -35.39
C ALA A 159 26.70 5.78 -34.99
N MET A 160 26.39 5.88 -33.69
CA MET A 160 25.37 6.78 -33.18
C MET A 160 25.72 8.25 -33.39
N ASN A 161 27.00 8.64 -33.28
CA ASN A 161 27.44 10.01 -33.56
C ASN A 161 27.33 10.37 -35.05
N VAL A 162 27.61 9.41 -35.94
CA VAL A 162 27.38 9.58 -37.38
C VAL A 162 25.89 9.75 -37.67
N ALA A 163 25.06 8.83 -37.18
CA ALA A 163 23.60 8.92 -37.32
C ALA A 163 23.03 10.24 -36.78
N LYS A 164 23.58 10.74 -35.67
CA LYS A 164 23.22 12.05 -35.09
C LYS A 164 23.55 13.23 -36.00
N ASN A 165 24.70 13.19 -36.67
CA ASN A 165 25.14 14.29 -37.53
C ASN A 165 24.38 14.34 -38.86
N ASP A 166 23.91 13.20 -39.38
CA ASP A 166 23.15 13.14 -40.62
C ASP A 166 21.71 13.66 -40.46
N LEU A 167 21.20 13.74 -39.22
CA LEU A 167 19.82 14.10 -38.89
C LEU A 167 19.65 15.52 -38.34
N GLN A 168 20.56 16.44 -38.66
CA GLN A 168 20.60 17.85 -38.19
C GLN A 168 19.32 18.69 -38.41
N GLN A 169 18.26 18.14 -38.99
CA GLN A 169 16.97 18.83 -39.21
C GLN A 169 15.79 18.29 -38.36
N ALA A 170 15.97 17.26 -37.55
CA ALA A 170 14.86 16.70 -36.76
C ALA A 170 14.69 17.42 -35.41
N GLN A 171 13.92 18.53 -35.40
CA GLN A 171 13.34 19.06 -34.17
C GLN A 171 12.13 18.20 -33.77
N GLY A 172 12.14 17.62 -32.57
CA GLY A 172 11.01 16.80 -32.11
C GLY A 172 11.22 16.15 -30.74
N GLN A 173 10.12 15.81 -30.08
CA GLN A 173 10.01 15.25 -28.72
C GLN A 173 11.00 14.09 -28.45
N PHE A 174 11.37 13.88 -27.18
CA PHE A 174 12.28 12.80 -26.71
C PHE A 174 11.99 11.41 -27.31
N THR A 175 10.73 11.10 -27.61
CA THR A 175 10.29 9.85 -28.25
C THR A 175 10.65 9.74 -29.74
N ALA A 176 10.70 10.85 -30.48
CA ALA A 176 11.07 10.88 -31.90
C ALA A 176 12.52 10.42 -32.13
N LEU A 177 13.39 10.63 -31.14
CA LEU A 177 14.79 10.20 -31.17
C LEU A 177 14.94 8.67 -31.22
N ASN A 178 13.95 7.92 -30.72
CA ASN A 178 14.03 6.46 -30.64
C ASN A 178 14.04 5.80 -32.03
N ASP A 179 13.33 6.38 -33.01
CA ASP A 179 13.26 5.86 -34.37
C ASP A 179 14.28 6.50 -35.32
N LEU A 180 14.75 7.71 -34.98
CA LEU A 180 15.71 8.48 -35.76
C LEU A 180 17.15 8.03 -35.52
N TYR A 181 17.55 7.76 -34.27
CA TYR A 181 18.92 7.33 -33.95
C TYR A 181 19.01 5.82 -33.82
N CYS A 182 19.00 5.13 -34.95
CA CYS A 182 19.23 3.69 -35.02
C CYS A 182 20.43 3.38 -35.91
N VAL A 183 21.24 2.43 -35.48
CA VAL A 183 22.26 1.78 -36.30
C VAL A 183 21.70 0.46 -36.85
N ALA A 184 22.12 0.05 -38.04
CA ALA A 184 21.70 -1.23 -38.62
C ALA A 184 22.35 -2.42 -37.89
N GLY A 185 21.64 -3.52 -37.72
CA GLY A 185 22.23 -4.76 -37.23
C GLY A 185 22.84 -5.60 -38.37
N THR A 186 23.16 -6.84 -38.04
CA THR A 186 23.66 -7.84 -38.99
C THR A 186 22.60 -8.20 -40.02
N LEU A 187 21.32 -8.20 -39.60
CA LEU A 187 20.18 -8.37 -40.49
C LEU A 187 19.70 -7.00 -40.97
N SER A 188 19.31 -6.89 -42.24
CA SER A 188 18.95 -5.63 -42.90
C SER A 188 17.84 -4.83 -42.20
N ASP A 189 16.97 -5.51 -41.43
CA ASP A 189 15.86 -4.89 -40.71
C ASP A 189 16.11 -4.71 -39.21
N GLU A 190 17.28 -5.15 -38.70
CA GLU A 190 17.65 -4.92 -37.30
C GLU A 190 18.00 -3.45 -37.09
N ARG A 191 17.28 -2.79 -36.18
CA ARG A 191 17.55 -1.40 -35.76
C ARG A 191 18.01 -1.39 -34.30
N ILE A 192 19.18 -0.83 -34.04
CA ILE A 192 19.83 -0.80 -32.73
C ILE A 192 19.97 0.65 -32.28
N ASN A 193 19.44 0.99 -31.11
CA ASN A 193 19.56 2.34 -30.54
C ASN A 193 20.04 2.32 -29.08
N ALA A 194 20.40 1.14 -28.57
CA ALA A 194 20.90 0.89 -27.24
C ALA A 194 21.77 -0.36 -27.25
N VAL A 195 22.64 -0.46 -26.25
CA VAL A 195 23.51 -1.61 -26.05
C VAL A 195 23.50 -2.04 -24.60
N ILE A 196 23.63 -3.35 -24.36
CA ILE A 196 23.84 -3.91 -23.02
C ILE A 196 25.12 -4.75 -23.02
N PRO A 197 26.07 -4.55 -22.10
CA PRO A 197 27.26 -5.38 -22.01
C PRO A 197 26.93 -6.85 -21.73
N LEU A 198 27.79 -7.74 -22.20
CA LEU A 198 27.72 -9.18 -21.93
C LEU A 198 28.91 -9.60 -21.08
N TYR A 199 28.71 -10.50 -20.12
CA TYR A 199 29.82 -11.10 -19.40
C TYR A 199 30.54 -12.08 -20.34
N ILE A 200 31.74 -11.79 -20.83
CA ILE A 200 32.47 -12.74 -21.68
C ILE A 200 33.52 -13.53 -20.89
N ASN A 201 34.25 -12.81 -20.04
CA ASN A 201 35.23 -13.35 -19.09
C ASN A 201 35.42 -12.35 -17.93
N ASP A 202 36.15 -12.76 -16.90
CA ASP A 202 36.37 -11.94 -15.69
C ASP A 202 37.05 -10.60 -15.99
N GLU A 203 38.06 -10.59 -16.86
CA GLU A 203 38.77 -9.35 -17.22
C GLU A 203 37.88 -8.38 -17.99
N HIS A 204 37.00 -8.89 -18.85
CA HIS A 204 36.00 -8.10 -19.54
C HIS A 204 34.95 -7.54 -18.57
N MET A 205 34.50 -8.35 -17.60
CA MET A 205 33.53 -7.92 -16.60
C MET A 205 34.07 -6.81 -15.69
N LYS A 206 35.36 -6.85 -15.31
CA LYS A 206 35.98 -5.75 -14.55
C LYS A 206 35.86 -4.40 -15.28
N ARG A 207 36.04 -4.39 -16.60
CA ARG A 207 35.85 -3.18 -17.41
C ARG A 207 34.39 -2.74 -17.45
N ILE A 208 33.46 -3.68 -17.67
CA ILE A 208 32.01 -3.41 -17.64
C ILE A 208 31.62 -2.72 -16.34
N ARG A 209 32.17 -3.18 -15.22
CA ARG A 209 31.89 -2.61 -13.89
C ARG A 209 32.42 -1.19 -13.75
N ILE A 210 33.66 -0.92 -14.17
CA ILE A 210 34.22 0.43 -14.10
C ILE A 210 33.41 1.40 -14.98
N LEU A 211 32.93 0.91 -16.12
CA LEU A 211 32.14 1.68 -17.09
C LEU A 211 30.62 1.68 -16.79
N GLU A 212 30.18 1.10 -15.67
CA GLU A 212 28.76 0.87 -15.37
C GLU A 212 27.92 2.14 -15.45
N GLY A 213 28.39 3.21 -14.82
CA GLY A 213 27.71 4.49 -14.90
C GLY A 213 27.59 5.03 -16.33
N ILE A 214 28.63 4.83 -17.14
CA ILE A 214 28.71 5.38 -18.51
C ILE A 214 27.68 4.71 -19.42
N TRP A 215 27.65 3.37 -19.45
CA TRP A 215 26.75 2.67 -20.37
C TRP A 215 25.29 2.65 -19.85
N LEU A 216 25.06 2.56 -18.53
CA LEU A 216 23.70 2.68 -17.97
C LEU A 216 23.13 4.09 -18.17
N GLY A 217 23.93 5.12 -17.95
CA GLY A 217 23.52 6.51 -18.23
C GLY A 217 23.04 6.65 -19.66
N TYR A 218 23.86 6.21 -20.62
CA TYR A 218 23.50 6.28 -22.04
C TYR A 218 22.25 5.45 -22.37
N LEU A 219 22.13 4.24 -21.83
CA LEU A 219 20.99 3.35 -22.04
C LEU A 219 19.66 4.04 -21.68
N TYR A 220 19.60 4.78 -20.58
CA TYR A 220 18.36 5.39 -20.09
C TYR A 220 18.15 6.83 -20.55
N THR A 221 19.21 7.61 -20.76
CA THR A 221 19.09 9.07 -20.96
C THR A 221 19.72 9.58 -22.25
N LEU A 222 20.33 8.69 -23.07
CA LEU A 222 21.14 9.06 -24.25
C LEU A 222 22.39 9.91 -23.93
N ASP A 223 22.73 10.03 -22.65
CA ASP A 223 23.88 10.75 -22.14
C ASP A 223 24.63 9.85 -21.15
N SER A 224 25.89 9.56 -21.43
CA SER A 224 26.71 8.68 -20.60
C SER A 224 26.89 9.19 -19.16
N TYR A 225 26.69 10.48 -18.91
CA TYR A 225 26.76 11.08 -17.57
C TYR A 225 25.40 11.12 -16.86
N GLY A 226 24.32 10.64 -17.49
CA GLY A 226 22.96 10.64 -16.94
C GLY A 226 22.66 9.53 -15.94
N TYR A 227 23.69 8.85 -15.41
CA TYR A 227 23.55 7.72 -14.51
C TYR A 227 22.82 8.04 -13.20
N ASP A 228 21.97 7.10 -12.76
CA ASP A 228 21.34 7.06 -11.45
C ASP A 228 21.29 5.61 -10.94
N LYS A 229 21.52 5.40 -9.65
CA LYS A 229 21.52 4.07 -9.03
C LYS A 229 20.25 3.25 -9.29
N GLN A 230 19.10 3.89 -9.48
CA GLN A 230 17.85 3.19 -9.79
C GLN A 230 17.85 2.54 -11.18
N GLN A 231 18.75 2.93 -12.09
CA GLN A 231 18.87 2.33 -13.42
C GLN A 231 19.36 0.89 -13.36
N GLU A 232 20.11 0.51 -12.31
CA GLU A 232 20.51 -0.87 -12.05
C GLU A 232 19.30 -1.79 -11.79
N VAL A 233 18.26 -1.27 -11.16
CA VAL A 233 16.99 -2.00 -11.02
C VAL A 233 16.27 -2.08 -12.36
N GLY A 234 16.32 -0.99 -13.13
CA GLY A 234 15.76 -0.94 -14.48
C GLY A 234 16.31 -2.04 -15.39
N ILE A 235 17.60 -2.40 -15.28
CA ILE A 235 18.17 -3.46 -16.11
C ILE A 235 17.58 -4.84 -15.81
N LEU A 236 17.15 -5.09 -14.57
CA LEU A 236 16.49 -6.35 -14.20
C LEU A 236 15.12 -6.47 -14.86
N LYS A 237 14.39 -5.35 -14.95
CA LYS A 237 13.14 -5.29 -15.73
C LYS A 237 13.41 -5.52 -17.22
N LEU A 238 14.49 -4.94 -17.74
CA LEU A 238 14.88 -5.11 -19.13
C LEU A 238 15.26 -6.58 -19.43
N LEU A 239 16.01 -7.25 -18.54
CA LEU A 239 16.29 -8.68 -18.64
C LEU A 239 15.00 -9.50 -18.72
N PHE A 240 14.01 -9.21 -17.88
CA PHE A 240 12.71 -9.88 -17.97
C PHE A 240 12.06 -9.70 -19.35
N GLN A 241 12.05 -8.48 -19.89
CA GLN A 241 11.49 -8.23 -21.23
C GLN A 241 12.27 -8.98 -22.33
N ILE A 242 13.59 -9.09 -22.21
CA ILE A 242 14.42 -9.88 -23.14
C ILE A 242 14.07 -11.36 -23.05
N ILE A 243 13.89 -11.89 -21.83
CA ILE A 243 13.42 -13.26 -21.60
C ILE A 243 12.05 -13.48 -22.24
N GLN A 244 11.13 -12.51 -22.15
CA GLN A 244 9.80 -12.61 -22.79
C GLN A 244 9.89 -12.67 -24.33
N GLN A 245 10.80 -11.90 -24.93
CA GLN A 245 10.96 -11.81 -26.39
C GLN A 245 11.96 -12.83 -26.96
N ARG A 246 12.49 -13.74 -26.12
CA ARG A 246 13.53 -14.68 -26.52
C ARG A 246 13.04 -15.65 -27.60
N THR A 247 13.93 -15.95 -28.52
CA THR A 247 13.88 -17.12 -29.39
C THR A 247 14.67 -18.26 -28.74
N ASN A 248 14.23 -19.50 -28.93
CA ASN A 248 14.90 -20.67 -28.36
C ASN A 248 16.17 -21.10 -29.13
N THR A 249 16.80 -20.18 -29.87
CA THR A 249 18.03 -20.45 -30.62
C THR A 249 19.24 -20.61 -29.70
N LYS A 250 20.24 -21.39 -30.13
CA LYS A 250 21.47 -21.62 -29.35
C LYS A 250 22.19 -20.29 -29.03
N ARG A 251 22.24 -19.37 -30.00
CA ARG A 251 22.91 -18.07 -29.85
C ARG A 251 22.21 -17.18 -28.82
N GLN A 252 20.88 -17.08 -28.87
CA GLN A 252 20.17 -16.26 -27.87
C GLN A 252 20.22 -16.85 -26.46
N LYS A 253 20.20 -18.18 -26.33
CA LYS A 253 20.45 -18.82 -25.03
C LYS A 253 21.82 -18.46 -24.47
N GLN A 254 22.86 -18.47 -25.31
CA GLN A 254 24.22 -18.06 -24.91
C GLN A 254 24.26 -16.58 -24.49
N ILE A 255 23.68 -15.68 -25.29
CA ILE A 255 23.60 -14.24 -24.99
C ILE A 255 22.85 -14.00 -23.67
N LEU A 256 21.73 -14.68 -23.45
CA LEU A 256 20.96 -14.57 -22.21
C LEU A 256 21.77 -15.03 -21.00
N ILE A 257 22.50 -16.15 -21.09
CA ILE A 257 23.36 -16.63 -20.01
C ILE A 257 24.43 -15.58 -19.67
N GLU A 258 25.07 -14.98 -20.67
CA GLU A 258 26.09 -13.95 -20.42
C GLU A 258 25.50 -12.64 -19.87
N LEU A 259 24.29 -12.28 -20.30
CA LEU A 259 23.57 -11.14 -19.72
C LEU A 259 23.13 -11.39 -18.28
N GLU A 260 22.66 -12.61 -17.97
CA GLU A 260 22.29 -13.01 -16.61
C GLU A 260 23.45 -12.89 -15.63
N LYS A 261 24.67 -13.24 -16.05
CA LYS A 261 25.88 -13.07 -15.24
C LYS A 261 26.15 -11.59 -14.92
N VAL A 262 25.94 -10.68 -15.88
CA VAL A 262 26.03 -9.22 -15.63
C VAL A 262 24.99 -8.80 -14.58
N CYS A 263 23.75 -9.26 -14.70
CA CYS A 263 22.71 -8.93 -13.72
C CYS A 263 22.95 -9.57 -12.34
N GLN A 264 23.50 -10.78 -12.27
CA GLN A 264 23.93 -11.42 -11.02
C GLN A 264 25.01 -10.59 -10.32
N PHE A 265 25.98 -10.11 -11.10
CA PHE A 265 27.01 -9.22 -10.58
C PHE A 265 26.41 -7.94 -9.99
N ILE A 266 25.49 -7.27 -10.71
CA ILE A 266 24.81 -6.07 -10.21
C ILE A 266 24.09 -6.34 -8.88
N ILE A 267 23.38 -7.46 -8.76
CA ILE A 267 22.66 -7.83 -7.53
C ILE A 267 23.63 -8.08 -6.36
N ASN A 268 24.76 -8.71 -6.62
CA ASN A 268 25.69 -9.16 -5.58
C ASN A 268 26.67 -8.06 -5.14
N GLU A 269 27.15 -7.25 -6.09
CA GLU A 269 28.26 -6.32 -5.87
C GLU A 269 27.85 -4.86 -5.90
N SER A 270 26.74 -4.50 -6.57
CA SER A 270 26.41 -3.10 -6.73
C SER A 270 25.81 -2.46 -5.48
N GLN A 271 26.45 -1.36 -5.05
CA GLN A 271 25.92 -0.51 -3.98
C GLN A 271 24.65 0.22 -4.42
N GLY A 272 24.50 0.51 -5.72
CA GLY A 272 23.29 1.14 -6.25
C GLY A 272 22.05 0.30 -5.99
N PHE A 273 22.13 -0.98 -6.36
CA PHE A 273 21.12 -1.99 -6.09
C PHE A 273 20.90 -2.21 -4.58
N LYS A 274 21.96 -2.41 -3.79
CA LYS A 274 21.84 -2.64 -2.34
C LYS A 274 21.14 -1.48 -1.62
N THR A 275 21.38 -0.24 -2.05
CA THR A 275 20.83 0.99 -1.45
C THR A 275 19.55 1.50 -2.13
N ALA A 276 18.98 0.73 -3.06
CA ALA A 276 17.76 1.13 -3.74
C ALA A 276 16.52 0.99 -2.83
N GLU A 277 15.72 2.06 -2.77
CA GLU A 277 14.61 2.18 -1.83
C GLU A 277 13.44 1.26 -2.15
N GLN A 278 13.18 0.97 -3.43
CA GLN A 278 12.05 0.13 -3.85
C GLN A 278 12.45 -1.33 -4.07
N TYR A 279 13.53 -1.56 -4.82
CA TYR A 279 14.03 -2.89 -5.16
C TYR A 279 15.53 -2.93 -4.88
N GLY A 280 15.96 -3.71 -3.90
CA GLY A 280 17.37 -3.90 -3.52
C GLY A 280 17.57 -5.20 -2.73
N GLU A 281 18.52 -5.22 -1.81
CA GLU A 281 18.80 -6.43 -1.01
C GLU A 281 17.57 -6.87 -0.19
N LYS A 282 16.83 -5.89 0.35
CA LYS A 282 15.59 -6.10 1.12
C LYS A 282 14.34 -6.18 0.26
N THR A 283 14.42 -6.44 -1.05
CA THR A 283 13.24 -6.50 -1.93
C THR A 283 12.20 -7.48 -1.39
N TYR A 284 12.66 -8.66 -0.95
CA TYR A 284 11.77 -9.70 -0.44
C TYR A 284 11.12 -9.31 0.90
N GLU A 285 11.92 -8.83 1.87
CA GLU A 285 11.38 -8.31 3.13
C GLU A 285 10.38 -7.18 2.88
N LYS A 286 10.66 -6.28 1.93
CA LYS A 286 9.75 -5.19 1.57
C LYS A 286 8.48 -5.71 0.92
N LEU A 287 8.55 -6.73 0.06
CA LEU A 287 7.39 -7.36 -0.55
C LEU A 287 6.50 -8.03 0.51
N LEU A 288 7.09 -8.80 1.43
CA LEU A 288 6.39 -9.45 2.53
C LEU A 288 5.80 -8.46 3.53
N ASN A 289 6.60 -7.45 3.92
CA ASN A 289 6.23 -6.44 4.91
C ASN A 289 5.43 -5.29 4.30
N ARG A 290 5.06 -5.34 3.01
CA ARG A 290 4.19 -4.33 2.40
C ARG A 290 2.77 -4.51 2.92
N GLN A 291 2.57 -4.11 4.17
CA GLN A 291 1.25 -3.88 4.73
C GLN A 291 0.69 -2.64 4.06
N VAL A 292 0.04 -2.86 2.92
CA VAL A 292 -0.93 -1.97 2.27
C VAL A 292 -0.61 -0.49 2.43
N ILE A 293 0.59 -0.08 1.98
CA ILE A 293 0.80 1.34 1.70
C ILE A 293 0.04 1.59 0.40
N ILE A 294 -1.17 2.14 0.54
CA ILE A 294 -2.18 2.51 -0.46
C ILE A 294 -1.65 3.40 -1.60
N ASN A 295 -0.37 3.78 -1.54
CA ASN A 295 0.25 4.50 -2.65
C ASN A 295 0.33 3.55 -3.85
N GLN A 296 -0.54 3.85 -4.81
CA GLN A 296 -0.76 3.30 -6.16
C GLN A 296 0.50 3.31 -7.05
N GLN A 297 1.69 3.11 -6.49
CA GLN A 297 2.88 2.90 -7.28
C GLN A 297 2.82 1.47 -7.79
N ASP A 298 2.50 1.32 -9.08
CA ASP A 298 2.57 0.04 -9.80
C ASP A 298 3.92 -0.60 -9.49
N TYR A 299 3.86 -1.63 -8.66
CA TYR A 299 5.04 -2.37 -8.27
C TYR A 299 5.23 -3.46 -9.29
N ASP A 300 6.40 -3.48 -9.89
CA ASP A 300 6.69 -4.35 -10.99
C ASP A 300 7.08 -5.73 -10.47
N LEU A 301 6.07 -6.60 -10.42
CA LEU A 301 6.16 -7.94 -9.85
C LEU A 301 7.12 -8.87 -10.60
N CYS A 302 7.55 -8.52 -11.81
CA CYS A 302 8.58 -9.31 -12.49
C CYS A 302 9.98 -9.09 -11.89
N ILE A 303 10.26 -7.94 -11.26
CA ILE A 303 11.58 -7.63 -10.70
C ILE A 303 11.92 -8.58 -9.54
N PRO A 304 11.04 -8.79 -8.52
CA PRO A 304 11.28 -9.80 -7.49
C PRO A 304 11.51 -11.20 -8.06
N LEU A 305 10.80 -11.60 -9.13
CA LEU A 305 10.99 -12.91 -9.76
C LEU A 305 12.37 -13.03 -10.42
N ILE A 306 12.82 -12.00 -11.13
CA ILE A 306 14.17 -11.98 -11.70
C ILE A 306 15.24 -12.02 -10.62
N ILE A 307 15.09 -11.24 -9.55
CA ILE A 307 16.04 -11.24 -8.43
C ILE A 307 16.11 -12.65 -7.81
N ALA A 308 14.96 -13.28 -7.57
CA ALA A 308 14.88 -14.61 -6.99
C ALA A 308 15.48 -15.67 -7.93
N TYR A 309 15.20 -15.58 -9.23
CA TYR A 309 15.81 -16.44 -10.25
C TYR A 309 17.34 -16.32 -10.26
N LEU A 310 17.88 -15.10 -10.32
CA LEU A 310 19.32 -14.86 -10.35
C LEU A 310 20.00 -15.28 -9.03
N LYS A 311 19.28 -15.26 -7.91
CA LYS A 311 19.72 -15.80 -6.61
C LYS A 311 19.49 -17.31 -6.43
N ARG A 312 18.91 -17.98 -7.43
CA ARG A 312 18.53 -19.41 -7.38
C ARG A 312 17.53 -19.76 -6.28
N ASP A 313 16.63 -18.84 -5.96
CA ASP A 313 15.60 -18.97 -4.92
C ASP A 313 14.20 -18.59 -5.46
N LEU A 314 13.94 -18.87 -6.74
CA LEU A 314 12.67 -18.49 -7.38
C LEU A 314 11.46 -19.10 -6.66
N THR A 315 11.57 -20.35 -6.22
CA THR A 315 10.47 -21.11 -5.59
C THR A 315 9.95 -20.49 -4.31
N SER A 316 10.80 -19.84 -3.51
CA SER A 316 10.37 -19.17 -2.26
C SER A 316 9.58 -17.89 -2.52
N VAL A 317 9.78 -17.27 -3.69
CA VAL A 317 9.23 -15.95 -4.04
C VAL A 317 7.97 -16.05 -4.91
N LEU A 318 7.73 -17.18 -5.59
CA LEU A 318 6.56 -17.37 -6.46
C LEU A 318 5.22 -17.11 -5.75
N LEU A 319 4.98 -17.75 -4.60
CA LEU A 319 3.72 -17.59 -3.86
C LEU A 319 3.53 -16.16 -3.31
N PRO A 320 4.52 -15.54 -2.64
CA PRO A 320 4.42 -14.14 -2.22
C PRO A 320 4.13 -13.16 -3.37
N VAL A 321 4.80 -13.31 -4.52
CA VAL A 321 4.55 -12.48 -5.71
C VAL A 321 3.13 -12.69 -6.25
N TYR A 322 2.67 -13.94 -6.25
CA TYR A 322 1.32 -14.28 -6.68
C TYR A 322 0.26 -13.66 -5.76
N TYR A 323 0.44 -13.72 -4.44
CA TYR A 323 -0.47 -13.07 -3.51
C TYR A 323 -0.51 -11.56 -3.75
N GLU A 324 0.63 -10.90 -3.91
CA GLU A 324 0.67 -9.46 -4.21
C GLU A 324 0.01 -9.12 -5.56
N TYR A 325 0.15 -9.97 -6.58
CA TYR A 325 -0.59 -9.84 -7.85
C TYR A 325 -2.11 -9.84 -7.60
N LEU A 326 -2.60 -10.82 -6.84
CA LEU A 326 -4.02 -10.90 -6.48
C LEU A 326 -4.47 -9.66 -5.71
N ARG A 327 -3.68 -9.17 -4.75
CA ARG A 327 -4.00 -7.92 -4.03
C ARG A 327 -4.20 -6.76 -5.02
N GLN A 328 -3.27 -6.58 -5.96
CA GLN A 328 -3.34 -5.52 -6.97
C GLN A 328 -4.57 -5.64 -7.88
N GLU A 329 -4.87 -6.84 -8.37
CA GLU A 329 -6.04 -7.07 -9.24
C GLU A 329 -7.36 -6.85 -8.50
N TYR A 330 -7.47 -7.30 -7.25
CA TYR A 330 -8.67 -7.08 -6.45
C TYR A 330 -8.85 -5.62 -6.05
N HIS A 331 -7.75 -4.90 -5.79
CA HIS A 331 -7.81 -3.45 -5.59
C HIS A 331 -8.30 -2.69 -6.82
N LYS A 332 -8.02 -3.17 -8.04
CA LYS A 332 -8.54 -2.58 -9.29
C LYS A 332 -10.00 -2.96 -9.54
N LYS A 333 -10.35 -4.23 -9.31
CA LYS A 333 -11.68 -4.79 -9.62
C LYS A 333 -12.76 -4.30 -8.68
N TYR A 334 -12.47 -4.20 -7.38
CA TYR A 334 -13.46 -3.87 -6.36
C TYR A 334 -13.34 -2.43 -5.89
N THR A 335 -14.48 -1.75 -5.85
CA THR A 335 -14.55 -0.38 -5.35
C THR A 335 -14.59 -0.33 -3.83
N LYS A 336 -14.08 0.77 -3.28
CA LYS A 336 -14.10 1.01 -1.83
C LYS A 336 -15.54 1.02 -1.32
N LYS A 337 -15.78 0.30 -0.21
CA LYS A 337 -17.06 0.28 0.54
C LYS A 337 -18.29 -0.22 -0.24
N SER A 338 -18.12 -0.96 -1.33
CA SER A 338 -19.27 -1.57 -2.01
C SER A 338 -19.94 -2.64 -1.11
N LEU A 339 -21.26 -2.82 -1.27
CA LEU A 339 -22.01 -3.87 -0.56
C LEU A 339 -21.47 -5.26 -0.90
N GLU A 340 -21.04 -5.44 -2.16
CA GLU A 340 -20.42 -6.68 -2.65
C GLU A 340 -19.11 -6.97 -1.90
N THR A 341 -18.24 -5.98 -1.70
CA THR A 341 -16.99 -6.13 -0.94
C THR A 341 -17.27 -6.57 0.50
N LYS A 342 -18.30 -5.98 1.14
CA LYS A 342 -18.70 -6.38 2.50
C LYS A 342 -19.23 -7.82 2.53
N GLN A 343 -20.03 -8.22 1.54
CA GLN A 343 -20.55 -9.57 1.42
C GLN A 343 -19.43 -10.59 1.20
N ILE A 344 -18.44 -10.27 0.37
CA ILE A 344 -17.25 -11.10 0.15
C ILE A 344 -16.51 -11.33 1.47
N VAL A 345 -16.24 -10.26 2.23
CA VAL A 345 -15.59 -10.37 3.54
C VAL A 345 -16.41 -11.23 4.50
N GLN A 346 -17.72 -11.03 4.57
CA GLN A 346 -18.59 -11.86 5.40
C GLN A 346 -18.53 -13.33 5.01
N ASN A 347 -18.58 -13.64 3.71
CA ASN A 347 -18.48 -15.02 3.22
C ASN A 347 -17.09 -15.62 3.50
N LEU A 348 -16.02 -14.82 3.40
CA LEU A 348 -14.66 -15.27 3.75
C LEU A 348 -14.48 -15.49 5.25
N VAL A 349 -15.19 -14.75 6.12
CA VAL A 349 -15.12 -14.93 7.58
C VAL A 349 -16.01 -16.08 8.06
N TYR A 350 -17.27 -16.10 7.63
CA TYR A 350 -18.32 -16.96 8.18
C TYR A 350 -18.79 -18.08 7.23
N GLY A 351 -18.32 -18.13 5.99
CA GLY A 351 -18.82 -19.04 4.95
C GLY A 351 -20.08 -18.52 4.24
N CYS A 352 -20.44 -19.16 3.11
CA CYS A 352 -21.59 -18.77 2.28
C CYS A 352 -22.95 -19.15 2.89
N ASN A 353 -22.97 -20.11 3.82
CA ASN A 353 -24.19 -20.57 4.49
C ASN A 353 -24.57 -19.66 5.66
N THR A 354 -25.26 -18.57 5.35
CA THR A 354 -25.82 -17.60 6.32
C THR A 354 -26.80 -18.20 7.33
N LYS A 355 -27.25 -19.45 7.15
CA LYS A 355 -28.11 -20.17 8.11
C LYS A 355 -27.49 -20.28 9.52
N TYR A 356 -26.16 -20.33 9.64
CA TYR A 356 -25.50 -20.38 10.96
C TYR A 356 -25.48 -19.03 11.69
N LEU A 357 -25.55 -17.91 10.97
CA LEU A 357 -25.65 -16.57 11.58
C LEU A 357 -27.04 -16.30 12.18
N THR A 358 -28.07 -17.03 11.75
CA THR A 358 -29.46 -16.89 12.25
C THR A 358 -29.80 -17.86 13.37
N MET A 359 -29.08 -18.98 13.51
CA MET A 359 -29.42 -20.06 14.47
C MET A 359 -28.88 -19.87 15.89
N THR A 360 -27.82 -19.07 16.11
CA THR A 360 -27.29 -18.81 17.47
C THR A 360 -28.13 -17.83 18.29
N VAL A 361 -29.05 -17.08 17.67
CA VAL A 361 -29.97 -16.18 18.39
C VAL A 361 -31.29 -16.86 18.74
N SER A 362 -31.68 -17.93 18.04
CA SER A 362 -33.03 -18.49 18.10
C SER A 362 -33.20 -19.77 18.93
N THR A 363 -32.12 -20.42 19.39
CA THR A 363 -32.22 -21.76 20.00
C THR A 363 -31.99 -21.85 21.50
N SER A 364 -31.78 -20.73 22.22
CA SER A 364 -31.58 -20.80 23.68
C SER A 364 -32.83 -20.63 24.55
N ASN A 365 -34.04 -20.38 24.02
CA ASN A 365 -35.25 -20.32 24.87
C ASN A 365 -36.56 -20.52 24.12
N GLN A 366 -37.05 -21.75 24.02
CA GLN A 366 -38.49 -22.02 23.82
C GLN A 366 -39.04 -23.19 24.67
N SER A 367 -38.34 -23.60 25.72
CA SER A 367 -38.95 -24.48 26.74
C SER A 367 -38.91 -23.82 28.11
N ASN A 368 -40.10 -23.38 28.55
CA ASN A 368 -40.49 -22.94 29.90
C ASN A 368 -40.31 -21.45 30.24
N ILE A 369 -41.18 -20.61 29.68
CA ILE A 369 -41.31 -19.16 29.97
C ILE A 369 -42.17 -18.86 31.23
N THR A 370 -42.71 -19.85 31.95
CA THR A 370 -43.74 -19.57 32.97
C THR A 370 -43.28 -19.37 34.42
N THR A 371 -41.97 -19.42 34.74
CA THR A 371 -41.50 -19.08 36.11
C THR A 371 -40.15 -18.37 36.10
N LEU A 372 -40.11 -17.15 35.57
CA LEU A 372 -38.93 -16.27 35.68
C LEU A 372 -38.87 -15.65 37.08
N VAL A 373 -38.14 -16.31 37.99
CA VAL A 373 -37.74 -15.73 39.27
C VAL A 373 -36.78 -14.57 38.96
N PRO A 374 -37.08 -13.32 39.37
CA PRO A 374 -36.22 -12.15 39.11
C PRO A 374 -34.75 -12.36 39.51
N ASP A 375 -34.53 -13.18 40.54
CA ASP A 375 -33.21 -13.51 41.08
C ASP A 375 -32.34 -14.30 40.09
N HIS A 376 -32.91 -15.16 39.25
CA HIS A 376 -32.15 -15.92 38.26
C HIS A 376 -31.70 -15.02 37.11
N ILE A 377 -32.58 -14.09 36.69
CA ILE A 377 -32.23 -13.09 35.67
C ILE A 377 -31.12 -12.19 36.21
N GLU A 378 -31.27 -11.67 37.43
CA GLU A 378 -30.29 -10.77 38.05
C GLU A 378 -28.94 -11.46 38.26
N ARG A 379 -28.89 -12.73 38.68
CA ARG A 379 -27.63 -13.50 38.79
C ARG A 379 -26.98 -13.74 37.43
N SER A 380 -27.76 -14.17 36.43
CA SER A 380 -27.26 -14.40 35.06
C SER A 380 -26.77 -13.10 34.42
N PHE A 381 -27.39 -11.97 34.75
CA PHE A 381 -27.01 -10.65 34.26
C PHE A 381 -25.77 -10.11 34.96
N ILE A 382 -25.62 -10.36 36.26
CA ILE A 382 -24.45 -10.00 37.05
C ILE A 382 -23.23 -10.80 36.58
N ASP A 383 -23.38 -12.10 36.37
CA ASP A 383 -22.33 -12.97 35.82
C ASP A 383 -21.95 -12.54 34.38
N TYR A 384 -22.93 -12.14 33.57
CA TYR A 384 -22.72 -11.54 32.23
C TYR A 384 -22.00 -10.18 32.28
N PHE A 385 -22.23 -9.37 33.32
CA PHE A 385 -21.65 -8.02 33.45
C PHE A 385 -20.20 -8.02 33.93
N TYR A 386 -19.79 -9.05 34.69
CA TYR A 386 -18.46 -9.13 35.26
C TYR A 386 -17.38 -9.56 34.25
N ASP A 387 -17.74 -10.26 33.16
CA ASP A 387 -16.77 -10.78 32.16
C ASP A 387 -16.72 -10.04 30.80
N GLU A 388 -17.77 -9.32 30.35
CA GLU A 388 -17.91 -8.96 28.92
C GLU A 388 -17.79 -7.48 28.52
N LEU A 389 -17.70 -6.51 29.43
CA LEU A 389 -17.76 -5.07 29.05
C LEU A 389 -16.61 -4.54 28.16
N HIS A 390 -15.57 -5.35 27.91
CA HIS A 390 -14.48 -5.02 26.98
C HIS A 390 -14.24 -6.07 25.89
N LYS A 391 -15.07 -7.12 25.80
CA LYS A 391 -14.95 -8.11 24.72
C LYS A 391 -16.09 -7.90 23.70
N PRO A 392 -15.82 -7.93 22.38
CA PRO A 392 -16.87 -7.93 21.37
C PRO A 392 -17.82 -9.12 21.60
N ILE A 393 -19.13 -8.95 21.33
CA ILE A 393 -20.12 -10.03 21.42
C ILE A 393 -19.76 -11.07 20.36
N GLN A 394 -19.00 -12.09 20.74
CA GLN A 394 -18.59 -13.15 19.83
C GLN A 394 -19.85 -13.89 19.38
N LEU A 395 -20.12 -13.92 18.07
CA LEU A 395 -21.20 -14.70 17.44
C LEU A 395 -21.08 -16.22 17.65
N ILE A 396 -20.05 -16.67 18.39
CA ILE A 396 -19.73 -18.06 18.74
C ILE A 396 -19.40 -18.10 20.24
N SER A 397 -20.32 -18.62 21.06
CA SER A 397 -20.17 -18.70 22.54
C SER A 397 -18.88 -19.41 22.96
N GLU A 398 -18.17 -18.91 23.98
CA GLU A 398 -16.96 -19.53 24.57
C GLU A 398 -17.20 -20.94 25.16
N ASN A 399 -18.45 -21.40 25.29
CA ASN A 399 -18.78 -22.79 25.68
C ASN A 399 -18.62 -23.82 24.56
N ILE A 400 -18.30 -23.37 23.35
CA ILE A 400 -17.89 -24.23 22.25
C ILE A 400 -16.40 -24.51 22.50
N LYS A 401 -16.11 -25.70 23.06
CA LYS A 401 -14.73 -26.22 23.25
C LYS A 401 -13.87 -25.84 22.04
N ASN A 402 -12.60 -25.50 22.25
CA ASN A 402 -11.66 -25.14 21.17
C ASN A 402 -11.70 -26.12 19.98
N GLU A 403 -12.01 -27.40 20.24
CA GLU A 403 -12.27 -28.49 19.28
C GLU A 403 -13.43 -28.22 18.29
N ASN A 404 -14.48 -27.52 18.70
CA ASN A 404 -15.63 -27.19 17.86
C ASN A 404 -15.45 -25.87 17.08
N ARG A 405 -14.64 -24.92 17.60
CA ARG A 405 -14.16 -23.78 16.80
C ARG A 405 -13.25 -24.25 15.67
N THR A 406 -12.43 -25.28 15.96
CA THR A 406 -11.67 -25.97 14.92
C THR A 406 -12.62 -26.67 13.95
N LEU A 407 -13.67 -27.38 14.36
CA LEU A 407 -14.62 -28.02 13.42
C LEU A 407 -15.40 -27.05 12.50
N ILE A 408 -15.80 -25.86 12.97
CA ILE A 408 -16.53 -24.88 12.14
C ILE A 408 -15.58 -24.16 11.16
N ILE A 409 -14.34 -23.89 11.58
CA ILE A 409 -13.33 -23.19 10.76
C ILE A 409 -12.55 -24.16 9.85
N GLN A 410 -12.32 -25.41 10.26
CA GLN A 410 -11.50 -26.38 9.53
C GLN A 410 -12.24 -27.14 8.42
N HIS A 411 -13.58 -27.13 8.36
CA HIS A 411 -14.29 -28.02 7.41
C HIS A 411 -15.32 -27.37 6.49
N ASN A 412 -15.84 -26.15 6.72
CA ASN A 412 -17.03 -25.68 5.99
C ASN A 412 -16.98 -24.24 5.46
N ILE A 413 -15.83 -23.57 5.45
CA ILE A 413 -15.67 -22.52 4.44
C ILE A 413 -15.42 -23.28 3.16
N GLU A 414 -16.47 -23.37 2.35
CA GLU A 414 -16.47 -24.07 1.08
C GLU A 414 -15.20 -23.63 0.34
N MET A 415 -14.22 -24.53 0.27
CA MET A 415 -13.04 -24.36 -0.58
C MET A 415 -13.48 -24.01 -2.00
N ASP A 416 -14.68 -24.45 -2.38
CA ASP A 416 -15.38 -24.11 -3.60
C ASP A 416 -15.69 -22.62 -3.74
N TYR A 417 -16.01 -21.90 -2.65
CA TYR A 417 -16.16 -20.44 -2.67
C TYR A 417 -14.83 -19.74 -2.92
N ILE A 418 -13.75 -20.14 -2.24
CA ILE A 418 -12.42 -19.55 -2.51
C ILE A 418 -12.01 -19.88 -3.95
N LYS A 419 -12.19 -21.13 -4.40
CA LYS A 419 -11.93 -21.54 -5.79
C LYS A 419 -12.78 -20.79 -6.81
N SER A 420 -13.99 -20.36 -6.44
CA SER A 420 -14.90 -19.62 -7.33
C SER A 420 -14.35 -18.27 -7.78
N PHE A 421 -13.40 -17.70 -7.04
CA PHE A 421 -12.77 -16.44 -7.39
C PHE A 421 -11.92 -16.50 -8.66
N GLN A 422 -11.66 -17.69 -9.21
CA GLN A 422 -10.86 -17.96 -10.41
C GLN A 422 -9.55 -17.15 -10.43
N PHE A 423 -8.46 -17.79 -10.02
CA PHE A 423 -7.17 -17.13 -9.91
C PHE A 423 -6.26 -17.53 -11.07
N PRO A 424 -6.35 -16.88 -12.25
CA PRO A 424 -5.44 -17.19 -13.32
C PRO A 424 -4.02 -16.79 -12.91
N ILE A 425 -3.07 -17.70 -13.07
CA ILE A 425 -1.66 -17.36 -12.97
C ILE A 425 -1.36 -16.34 -14.08
N PRO A 426 -0.81 -15.16 -13.75
CA PRO A 426 -0.55 -14.13 -14.75
C PRO A 426 0.55 -14.55 -15.73
N ASP A 427 0.46 -14.08 -16.97
CA ASP A 427 1.36 -14.49 -18.06
C ASP A 427 2.85 -14.21 -17.76
N PHE A 428 3.15 -13.16 -16.99
CA PHE A 428 4.52 -12.86 -16.59
C PHE A 428 5.12 -13.93 -15.67
N MET A 429 4.31 -14.54 -14.79
CA MET A 429 4.73 -15.65 -13.95
C MET A 429 4.86 -16.93 -14.76
N LYS A 430 3.91 -17.24 -15.64
CA LYS A 430 4.00 -18.39 -16.56
C LYS A 430 5.26 -18.33 -17.41
N THR A 431 5.59 -17.14 -17.91
CA THR A 431 6.82 -16.93 -18.69
C THR A 431 8.08 -17.27 -17.88
N MET A 432 8.12 -16.87 -16.61
CA MET A 432 9.24 -17.21 -15.71
C MET A 432 9.30 -18.70 -15.38
N LEU A 433 8.16 -19.33 -15.08
CA LEU A 433 8.09 -20.77 -14.79
C LEU A 433 8.60 -21.59 -15.99
N ASN A 434 8.08 -21.30 -17.18
CA ASN A 434 8.53 -21.94 -18.42
C ASN A 434 10.02 -21.69 -18.68
N TYR A 435 10.50 -20.45 -18.51
CA TYR A 435 11.93 -20.14 -18.66
C TYR A 435 12.83 -20.97 -17.73
N CYS A 436 12.37 -21.19 -16.49
CA CYS A 436 13.11 -21.93 -15.48
C CYS A 436 12.86 -23.45 -15.54
N ASN A 437 12.09 -23.95 -16.51
CA ASN A 437 11.62 -25.33 -16.58
C ASN A 437 10.92 -25.81 -15.29
N ILE A 438 10.17 -24.91 -14.63
CA ILE A 438 9.31 -25.23 -13.50
C ILE A 438 7.90 -25.51 -14.05
N ASP A 439 7.22 -26.50 -13.49
CA ASP A 439 5.82 -26.82 -13.82
C ASP A 439 4.94 -25.56 -13.77
N GLU A 440 4.16 -25.30 -14.83
CA GLU A 440 3.24 -24.16 -14.89
C GLU A 440 2.18 -24.24 -13.78
N ASN A 441 1.84 -25.45 -13.34
CA ASN A 441 0.89 -25.70 -12.25
C ASN A 441 1.54 -25.61 -10.86
N TYR A 442 2.81 -25.23 -10.75
CA TYR A 442 3.52 -25.15 -9.47
C TYR A 442 2.76 -24.28 -8.47
N ILE A 443 2.29 -23.11 -8.88
CA ILE A 443 1.58 -22.18 -7.98
C ILE A 443 0.29 -22.83 -7.47
N GLU A 444 -0.50 -23.45 -8.36
CA GLU A 444 -1.74 -24.14 -7.98
C GLU A 444 -1.49 -25.31 -7.04
N LYS A 445 -0.44 -26.11 -7.30
CA LYS A 445 -0.07 -27.27 -6.49
C LYS A 445 0.34 -26.91 -5.06
N TYR A 446 1.03 -25.78 -4.89
CA TYR A 446 1.56 -25.32 -3.60
C TYR A 446 0.72 -24.20 -2.97
N LEU A 447 -0.44 -23.88 -3.54
CA LEU A 447 -1.33 -22.87 -3.01
C LEU A 447 -1.97 -23.36 -1.71
N ASP A 448 -1.58 -22.73 -0.60
CA ASP A 448 -2.28 -22.89 0.66
C ASP A 448 -3.52 -21.99 0.65
N TYR A 449 -4.70 -22.61 0.49
CA TYR A 449 -5.97 -21.90 0.44
C TYR A 449 -6.32 -21.18 1.74
N ASP A 450 -5.83 -21.65 2.90
CA ASP A 450 -5.99 -20.90 4.14
C ASP A 450 -5.16 -19.62 4.07
N CYS A 451 -3.88 -19.71 3.67
CA CYS A 451 -3.06 -18.52 3.45
C CYS A 451 -3.70 -17.56 2.44
N LEU A 452 -4.21 -18.07 1.31
CA LEU A 452 -4.92 -17.27 0.32
C LEU A 452 -6.15 -16.57 0.90
N ARG A 453 -6.94 -17.27 1.73
CA ARG A 453 -8.08 -16.68 2.44
C ARG A 453 -7.64 -15.52 3.34
N TRP A 454 -6.55 -15.68 4.09
CA TRP A 454 -6.00 -14.60 4.92
C TRP A 454 -5.58 -13.41 4.06
N GLU A 455 -4.93 -13.66 2.93
CA GLU A 455 -4.51 -12.62 1.99
C GLU A 455 -5.69 -11.84 1.39
N LEU A 456 -6.76 -12.53 1.02
CA LEU A 456 -8.00 -11.90 0.56
C LEU A 456 -8.66 -11.08 1.66
N LEU A 457 -8.76 -11.61 2.88
CA LEU A 457 -9.33 -10.89 4.03
C LEU A 457 -8.58 -9.61 4.33
N ILE A 458 -7.25 -9.65 4.33
CA ILE A 458 -6.40 -8.47 4.51
C ILE A 458 -6.69 -7.46 3.39
N THR A 459 -6.64 -7.90 2.13
CA THR A 459 -6.87 -7.03 0.95
C THR A 459 -8.23 -6.32 1.04
N PHE A 460 -9.30 -7.08 1.30
CA PHE A 460 -10.65 -6.53 1.35
C PHE A 460 -10.89 -5.67 2.61
N TYR A 461 -10.27 -6.00 3.74
CA TYR A 461 -10.32 -5.16 4.93
C TYR A 461 -9.80 -3.76 4.61
N TYR A 462 -8.63 -3.65 3.99
CA TYR A 462 -8.09 -2.34 3.63
C TYR A 462 -8.95 -1.62 2.57
N LEU A 463 -9.58 -2.33 1.63
CA LEU A 463 -10.53 -1.72 0.69
C LEU A 463 -11.75 -1.10 1.38
N ILE A 464 -12.25 -1.72 2.46
CA ILE A 464 -13.42 -1.23 3.19
C ILE A 464 -13.03 -0.10 4.16
N TYR A 465 -11.90 -0.26 4.85
CA TYR A 465 -11.52 0.55 6.00
C TYR A 465 -10.35 1.52 5.73
N SER A 466 -9.93 1.71 4.48
CA SER A 466 -8.83 2.62 4.10
C SER A 466 -8.97 4.07 4.58
N ASP A 467 -10.19 4.50 4.88
CA ASP A 467 -10.50 5.89 5.25
C ASP A 467 -10.33 6.15 6.75
N ILE A 468 -10.09 5.10 7.55
CA ILE A 468 -9.76 5.25 8.97
C ILE A 468 -8.34 5.82 9.03
N ASN A 469 -8.21 7.02 9.62
CA ASN A 469 -6.93 7.71 9.83
C ASN A 469 -5.83 6.72 10.28
N ILE A 470 -4.94 6.38 9.34
CA ILE A 470 -3.86 5.38 9.49
C ILE A 470 -2.85 5.79 10.57
N SER A 471 -2.98 6.98 11.18
CA SER A 471 -2.16 7.45 12.29
C SER A 471 -2.12 6.51 13.53
N ARG A 472 -2.96 5.47 13.59
CA ARG A 472 -2.85 4.36 14.57
C ARG A 472 -2.27 3.09 13.93
N LEU A 473 -1.07 3.20 13.35
CA LEU A 473 -0.30 2.09 12.75
C LEU A 473 -0.08 0.89 13.71
N GLN A 474 -0.25 1.06 15.02
CA GLN A 474 -0.05 0.00 16.01
C GLN A 474 -1.19 -1.04 16.05
N ASP A 475 -2.35 -0.73 15.46
CA ASP A 475 -3.51 -1.65 15.41
C ASP A 475 -3.70 -2.27 14.01
N LEU A 476 -2.65 -2.33 13.18
CA LEU A 476 -2.76 -2.98 11.87
C LEU A 476 -3.08 -4.46 12.06
N PRO A 477 -4.04 -4.99 11.31
CA PRO A 477 -4.38 -6.38 11.45
C PRO A 477 -3.23 -7.26 10.97
N THR A 478 -2.78 -8.16 11.85
CA THR A 478 -1.82 -9.23 11.57
C THR A 478 -2.58 -10.48 11.15
N LYS A 479 -1.85 -11.47 10.61
CA LYS A 479 -2.41 -12.81 10.35
C LYS A 479 -3.00 -13.44 11.62
N GLU A 480 -2.55 -13.05 12.80
CA GLU A 480 -3.03 -13.60 14.08
C GLU A 480 -4.34 -12.95 14.54
N ASN A 481 -4.60 -11.69 14.17
CA ASN A 481 -5.75 -10.95 14.71
C ASN A 481 -6.76 -10.48 13.65
N ILE A 482 -6.49 -10.56 12.33
CA ILE A 482 -7.38 -10.00 11.29
C ILE A 482 -8.80 -10.57 11.38
N LEU A 483 -8.99 -11.84 11.74
CA LEU A 483 -10.34 -12.39 11.95
C LEU A 483 -11.08 -11.68 13.10
N SER A 484 -10.41 -11.48 14.24
CA SER A 484 -10.99 -10.78 15.39
C SER A 484 -11.27 -9.30 15.09
N VAL A 485 -10.38 -8.66 14.34
CA VAL A 485 -10.50 -7.25 13.93
C VAL A 485 -11.66 -7.09 12.96
N ILE A 486 -11.76 -7.94 11.94
CA ILE A 486 -12.85 -7.93 10.97
C ILE A 486 -14.18 -8.24 11.66
N ASP A 487 -14.24 -9.29 12.49
CA ASP A 487 -15.46 -9.68 13.21
C ASP A 487 -15.95 -8.54 14.10
N GLY A 488 -15.06 -7.91 14.88
CA GLY A 488 -15.40 -6.75 15.70
C GLY A 488 -15.93 -5.57 14.88
N GLN A 489 -15.39 -5.31 13.69
CA GLN A 489 -15.88 -4.24 12.82
C GLN A 489 -17.23 -4.59 12.16
N LEU A 490 -17.40 -5.82 11.68
CA LEU A 490 -18.68 -6.30 11.13
C LEU A 490 -19.79 -6.27 12.19
N GLN A 491 -19.45 -6.55 13.45
CA GLN A 491 -20.38 -6.45 14.57
C GLN A 491 -20.71 -5.00 14.92
N ARG A 492 -19.76 -4.07 14.91
CA ARG A 492 -20.03 -2.63 15.10
C ARG A 492 -20.97 -2.08 14.02
N ASP A 493 -20.72 -2.45 12.77
CA ASP A 493 -21.60 -2.12 11.64
C ASP A 493 -23.03 -2.67 11.87
N LYS A 494 -23.17 -3.87 12.45
CA LYS A 494 -24.47 -4.48 12.81
C LYS A 494 -25.10 -3.89 14.08
N GLN A 495 -24.33 -3.47 15.07
CA GLN A 495 -24.83 -2.84 16.31
C GLN A 495 -25.48 -1.47 16.03
N HIS A 496 -25.15 -0.83 14.91
CA HIS A 496 -25.89 0.33 14.41
C HIS A 496 -27.17 -0.03 13.63
N VAL A 497 -27.45 -1.32 13.42
CA VAL A 497 -28.57 -1.84 12.59
C VAL A 497 -29.49 -2.79 13.39
N SER A 498 -29.24 -3.07 14.68
CA SER A 498 -30.22 -3.77 15.51
C SER A 498 -31.37 -2.82 15.85
N ASP A 499 -32.31 -2.67 14.92
CA ASP A 499 -33.68 -2.27 15.24
C ASP A 499 -34.22 -3.31 16.22
N TYR A 500 -34.10 -3.02 17.51
CA TYR A 500 -34.80 -3.78 18.54
C TYR A 500 -36.28 -3.72 18.20
N ASP A 501 -36.95 -4.88 18.14
CA ASP A 501 -38.39 -4.90 17.94
C ASP A 501 -39.07 -4.25 19.16
N TYR A 502 -39.39 -2.96 19.03
CA TYR A 502 -40.09 -2.16 20.02
C TYR A 502 -41.60 -2.45 20.03
N SER A 503 -42.00 -3.70 19.78
CA SER A 503 -43.35 -4.16 20.04
C SER A 503 -43.77 -3.83 21.48
N SER A 504 -45.04 -3.50 21.67
CA SER A 504 -45.59 -3.08 22.97
C SER A 504 -45.34 -4.10 24.08
N GLU A 505 -45.33 -5.39 23.73
CA GLU A 505 -45.03 -6.52 24.62
C GLU A 505 -43.57 -6.51 25.08
N ASN A 506 -42.62 -6.37 24.16
CA ASN A 506 -41.19 -6.30 24.48
C ASN A 506 -40.85 -5.07 25.32
N VAL A 507 -41.40 -3.90 24.97
CA VAL A 507 -41.21 -2.68 25.75
C VAL A 507 -41.75 -2.86 27.17
N SER A 508 -42.89 -3.52 27.33
CA SER A 508 -43.49 -3.80 28.65
C SER A 508 -42.69 -4.80 29.46
N LEU A 509 -42.21 -5.87 28.84
CA LEU A 509 -41.37 -6.89 29.49
C LEU A 509 -40.04 -6.30 29.96
N ILE A 510 -39.33 -5.59 29.08
CA ILE A 510 -38.04 -4.96 29.43
C ILE A 510 -38.24 -3.91 30.53
N SER A 511 -39.32 -3.12 30.44
CA SER A 511 -39.65 -2.15 31.48
C SER A 511 -39.91 -2.83 32.83
N TYR A 512 -40.68 -3.91 32.83
CA TYR A 512 -40.98 -4.69 34.03
C TYR A 512 -39.69 -5.24 34.66
N VAL A 513 -38.81 -5.84 33.88
CA VAL A 513 -37.54 -6.41 34.37
C VAL A 513 -36.64 -5.32 34.95
N ALA A 514 -36.48 -4.19 34.24
CA ALA A 514 -35.68 -3.07 34.71
C ALA A 514 -36.22 -2.50 36.05
N LEU A 515 -37.54 -2.32 36.15
CA LEU A 515 -38.18 -1.80 37.36
C LEU A 515 -38.03 -2.73 38.57
N ASN A 516 -37.93 -4.03 38.35
CA ASN A 516 -37.84 -5.04 39.40
C ASN A 516 -36.41 -5.51 39.74
N CYS A 517 -35.37 -4.99 39.08
CA CYS A 517 -33.97 -5.26 39.48
C CYS A 517 -33.74 -4.92 40.96
N LYS A 518 -33.10 -5.79 41.75
CA LYS A 518 -32.84 -5.48 43.16
C LYS A 518 -31.71 -4.46 43.33
N THR A 519 -30.78 -4.42 42.38
CA THR A 519 -29.63 -3.52 42.40
C THR A 519 -29.70 -2.41 41.34
N ILE A 520 -29.14 -1.25 41.69
CA ILE A 520 -29.05 -0.07 40.81
C ILE A 520 -28.09 -0.31 39.62
N ILE A 521 -27.08 -1.15 39.83
CA ILE A 521 -26.08 -1.52 38.81
C ILE A 521 -26.74 -2.34 37.71
N CYS A 522 -27.52 -3.37 38.08
CA CYS A 522 -28.23 -4.21 37.13
C CYS A 522 -29.26 -3.40 36.32
N PHE A 523 -29.96 -2.48 36.98
CA PHE A 523 -30.83 -1.52 36.33
C PHE A 523 -30.10 -0.68 35.26
N ALA A 524 -28.96 -0.08 35.60
CA ALA A 524 -28.20 0.72 34.65
C ALA A 524 -27.64 -0.09 33.48
N GLY A 525 -27.27 -1.35 33.72
CA GLY A 525 -26.87 -2.29 32.66
C GLY A 525 -27.98 -2.53 31.64
N LEU A 526 -29.21 -2.76 32.12
CA LEU A 526 -30.38 -2.90 31.25
C LEU A 526 -30.67 -1.60 30.49
N MET A 527 -30.55 -0.45 31.15
CA MET A 527 -30.75 0.84 30.49
C MET A 527 -29.75 1.06 29.35
N ARG A 528 -28.46 0.74 29.53
CA ARG A 528 -27.48 0.84 28.43
C ARG A 528 -27.77 -0.10 27.27
N LYS A 529 -28.17 -1.34 27.56
CA LYS A 529 -28.41 -2.37 26.54
C LYS A 529 -29.64 -2.08 25.70
N TYR A 530 -30.74 -1.68 26.34
CA TYR A 530 -32.05 -1.60 25.69
C TYR A 530 -32.51 -0.17 25.40
N CYS A 531 -31.94 0.85 26.05
CA CYS A 531 -32.25 2.25 25.79
C CYS A 531 -31.10 2.92 25.02
N SER A 532 -31.05 2.64 23.72
CA SER A 532 -30.13 3.27 22.77
C SER A 532 -30.29 4.81 22.69
N GLN A 533 -31.44 5.35 23.13
CA GLN A 533 -31.75 6.78 23.16
C GLN A 533 -32.53 7.16 24.43
N ARG A 534 -32.21 8.31 25.05
CA ARG A 534 -32.84 8.87 26.27
C ARG A 534 -34.31 9.34 26.12
N CYS A 535 -34.99 8.96 25.03
CA CYS A 535 -36.42 9.20 24.78
C CYS A 535 -37.07 8.01 24.03
N GLY A 536 -36.41 6.84 23.98
CA GLY A 536 -36.98 5.65 23.37
C GLY A 536 -38.17 5.10 24.17
N PRO A 537 -39.02 4.26 23.56
CA PRO A 537 -40.25 3.77 24.19
C PRO A 537 -40.00 3.06 25.53
N ILE A 538 -38.89 2.33 25.65
CA ILE A 538 -38.48 1.64 26.89
C ILE A 538 -38.13 2.64 27.99
N PHE A 539 -37.29 3.64 27.70
CA PHE A 539 -36.94 4.69 28.65
C PHE A 539 -38.19 5.42 29.13
N THR A 540 -39.07 5.82 28.20
CA THR A 540 -40.30 6.53 28.52
C THR A 540 -41.25 5.70 29.39
N GLN A 541 -41.38 4.41 29.13
CA GLN A 541 -42.24 3.52 29.91
C GLN A 541 -41.70 3.31 31.33
N ILE A 542 -40.41 3.02 31.48
CA ILE A 542 -39.76 2.89 32.79
C ILE A 542 -39.89 4.19 33.59
N PHE A 543 -39.58 5.32 32.95
CA PHE A 543 -39.64 6.63 33.59
C PHE A 543 -41.06 7.00 34.06
N LYS A 544 -42.07 6.79 33.21
CA LYS A 544 -43.48 7.00 33.56
C LYS A 544 -43.91 6.12 34.74
N GLN A 545 -43.48 4.87 34.79
CA GLN A 545 -43.84 3.96 35.87
C GLN A 545 -43.17 4.35 37.20
N LEU A 546 -41.88 4.73 37.18
CA LEU A 546 -41.19 5.23 38.38
C LEU A 546 -41.82 6.52 38.91
N LEU A 547 -42.19 7.46 38.02
CA LEU A 547 -42.88 8.69 38.42
C LEU A 547 -44.27 8.42 39.01
N ARG A 548 -45.06 7.51 38.42
CA ARG A 548 -46.38 7.12 38.95
C ARG A 548 -46.27 6.49 40.33
N LEU A 549 -45.22 5.72 40.59
CA LEU A 549 -44.96 5.14 41.90
C LEU A 549 -44.53 6.22 42.90
N TYR A 550 -43.72 7.18 42.46
CA TYR A 550 -43.33 8.34 43.29
C TYR A 550 -44.53 9.21 43.69
N ASP A 551 -45.50 9.42 42.79
CA ASP A 551 -46.69 10.25 43.05
C ASP A 551 -47.71 9.58 44.00
N LYS A 552 -47.71 8.24 44.11
CA LYS A 552 -48.71 7.48 44.88
C LYS A 552 -48.30 7.19 46.33
N ASP A 553 -47.00 7.14 46.60
CA ASP A 553 -46.49 6.95 47.96
C ASP A 553 -46.17 8.33 48.56
N ASP A 554 -46.90 8.73 49.61
CA ASP A 554 -46.55 9.88 50.46
C ASP A 554 -45.21 9.62 51.16
N SER A 555 -44.11 9.85 50.44
CA SER A 555 -42.67 9.98 50.78
C SER A 555 -41.99 9.01 51.77
N ILE A 556 -42.71 8.17 52.51
CA ILE A 556 -42.20 7.40 53.64
C ILE A 556 -42.07 5.90 53.31
N THR A 557 -42.84 5.37 52.35
CA THR A 557 -42.87 3.92 52.03
C THR A 557 -42.33 3.55 50.65
N MET A 558 -41.89 4.52 49.84
CA MET A 558 -41.31 4.20 48.54
C MET A 558 -40.00 3.40 48.75
N ASN A 559 -39.94 2.17 48.23
CA ASN A 559 -38.75 1.32 48.31
C ASN A 559 -37.53 2.11 47.81
N ALA A 560 -36.50 2.27 48.67
CA ALA A 560 -35.31 3.08 48.43
C ALA A 560 -34.68 2.81 47.06
N THR A 561 -34.66 1.54 46.64
CA THR A 561 -34.14 1.11 45.33
C THR A 561 -34.86 1.74 44.14
N LYS A 562 -36.18 1.95 44.22
CA LYS A 562 -36.96 2.60 43.12
C LYS A 562 -36.68 4.10 43.06
N LYS A 563 -36.46 4.74 44.21
CA LYS A 563 -36.07 6.15 44.29
C LYS A 563 -34.68 6.34 43.67
N ASP A 564 -33.75 5.44 43.98
CA ASP A 564 -32.40 5.47 43.42
C ASP A 564 -32.40 5.24 41.89
N LYS A 565 -33.24 4.34 41.38
CA LYS A 565 -33.43 4.15 39.93
C LYS A 565 -33.92 5.41 39.24
N LEU A 566 -34.90 6.10 39.83
CA LEU A 566 -35.43 7.35 39.29
C LEU A 566 -34.36 8.45 39.28
N ILE A 567 -33.59 8.58 40.37
CA ILE A 567 -32.47 9.52 40.47
C ILE A 567 -31.39 9.19 39.44
N ALA A 568 -31.06 7.90 39.25
CA ALA A 568 -30.07 7.46 38.29
C ALA A 568 -30.48 7.76 36.84
N LEU A 569 -31.76 7.60 36.49
CA LEU A 569 -32.28 8.02 35.17
C LEU A 569 -32.16 9.52 34.97
N LEU A 570 -32.58 10.32 35.96
CA LEU A 570 -32.59 11.77 35.88
C LEU A 570 -31.17 12.35 35.79
N THR A 571 -30.24 11.82 36.58
CA THR A 571 -28.86 12.32 36.67
C THR A 571 -27.92 11.68 35.64
N ASN A 572 -28.36 10.60 34.99
CA ASN A 572 -27.50 9.64 34.29
C ASN A 572 -26.47 8.96 35.17
N LYS A 573 -26.41 9.18 36.48
CA LYS A 573 -25.30 8.72 37.32
C LYS A 573 -25.79 7.78 38.41
N ILE A 574 -25.02 6.72 38.62
CA ILE A 574 -25.19 5.84 39.77
C ILE A 574 -24.27 6.33 40.88
N LYS A 575 -24.83 6.69 42.05
CA LYS A 575 -24.03 6.92 43.27
C LYS A 575 -24.04 5.64 44.10
N THR A 576 -22.88 5.03 44.30
CA THR A 576 -22.71 3.94 45.26
C THR A 576 -22.31 4.52 46.61
N GLU A 577 -23.16 4.39 47.64
CA GLU A 577 -22.90 4.94 48.99
C GLU A 577 -21.85 4.14 49.79
N THR A 578 -21.40 2.99 49.31
CA THR A 578 -20.37 2.19 49.97
C THR A 578 -19.00 2.81 49.73
N GLY A 579 -18.39 3.39 50.76
CA GLY A 579 -17.04 4.00 50.77
C GLY A 579 -15.86 3.07 50.45
N ILE A 580 -16.09 1.98 49.73
CA ILE A 580 -15.07 1.15 49.10
C ILE A 580 -14.77 1.84 47.76
N LYS A 581 -13.55 2.36 47.56
CA LYS A 581 -13.10 2.92 46.28
C LYS A 581 -13.34 1.90 45.16
N PRO A 582 -14.31 2.09 44.24
CA PRO A 582 -14.42 1.25 43.07
C PRO A 582 -13.58 1.86 41.96
N ILE A 583 -13.06 1.02 41.07
CA ILE A 583 -12.33 1.41 39.84
C ILE A 583 -13.22 2.21 38.85
N TYR A 584 -14.50 2.41 39.17
CA TYR A 584 -15.52 3.00 38.30
C TYR A 584 -16.23 4.18 38.98
N HIS A 585 -15.55 5.33 39.07
CA HIS A 585 -16.26 6.60 39.31
C HIS A 585 -17.02 7.00 38.03
N ASP A 586 -18.32 7.28 38.15
CA ASP A 586 -19.23 7.77 37.09
C ASP A 586 -19.64 6.76 35.98
N MET A 587 -20.38 5.69 36.34
CA MET A 587 -21.13 4.94 35.33
C MET A 587 -22.38 5.70 34.87
N GLU A 588 -22.41 6.04 33.58
CA GLU A 588 -23.59 6.61 32.91
C GLU A 588 -24.72 5.56 32.71
N CYS A 589 -25.98 5.84 33.02
CA CYS A 589 -27.08 4.87 32.80
C CYS A 589 -27.49 4.70 31.33
N CYS A 590 -27.25 5.70 30.47
CA CYS A 590 -27.50 5.65 29.03
C CYS A 590 -26.39 6.40 28.27
N LEU A 591 -25.93 5.84 27.15
CA LEU A 591 -25.11 6.50 26.12
C LEU A 591 -26.04 6.81 24.93
N PRO A 592 -26.05 7.99 24.27
CA PRO A 592 -25.21 9.20 24.38
C PRO A 592 -25.85 10.37 25.21
N PRO A 593 -25.16 11.52 25.42
CA PRO A 593 -25.70 12.68 26.15
C PRO A 593 -27.01 13.23 25.57
N PHE A 594 -27.77 13.91 26.44
CA PHE A 594 -29.14 14.39 26.23
C PHE A 594 -29.27 15.39 25.06
N GLU A 595 -29.74 14.97 23.88
CA GLU A 595 -30.11 15.88 22.78
C GLU A 595 -31.61 16.26 22.78
N GLY A 596 -32.38 15.83 23.78
CA GLY A 596 -33.81 16.13 23.88
C GLY A 596 -34.11 17.60 24.20
N ARG A 597 -35.12 18.19 23.54
CA ARG A 597 -35.68 19.48 23.95
C ARG A 597 -36.29 19.32 25.35
N ILE A 598 -35.85 20.12 26.32
CA ILE A 598 -36.41 20.21 27.69
C ILE A 598 -37.94 20.29 27.70
N ASN A 599 -38.54 20.88 26.66
CA ASN A 599 -39.98 21.01 26.50
C ASN A 599 -40.69 19.65 26.39
N SER A 600 -40.05 18.61 25.85
CA SER A 600 -40.60 17.26 25.78
C SER A 600 -40.65 16.60 27.16
N LEU A 601 -39.58 16.73 27.96
CA LEU A 601 -39.58 16.27 29.35
C LEU A 601 -40.58 17.05 30.23
N ARG A 602 -40.67 18.38 30.06
CA ARG A 602 -41.66 19.23 30.75
C ARG A 602 -43.10 18.99 30.29
N TYR A 603 -43.29 18.48 29.08
CA TYR A 603 -44.61 18.04 28.63
C TYR A 603 -45.00 16.71 29.29
N PHE A 604 -44.03 15.80 29.47
CA PHE A 604 -44.25 14.52 30.15
C PHE A 604 -44.33 14.63 31.68
N ILE A 605 -43.69 15.63 32.28
CA ILE A 605 -43.71 15.92 33.71
C ILE A 605 -44.51 17.20 33.89
N GLU A 606 -45.75 17.10 34.37
CA GLU A 606 -46.57 18.27 34.71
C GLU A 606 -45.71 19.27 35.51
N LYS A 607 -45.68 20.53 35.06
CA LYS A 607 -44.75 21.59 35.53
C LYS A 607 -44.65 21.70 37.06
N ASN A 608 -45.74 21.42 37.77
CA ASN A 608 -45.80 21.50 39.23
C ASN A 608 -45.16 20.30 39.96
N LYS A 609 -44.98 19.16 39.29
CA LYS A 609 -44.39 17.93 39.85
C LYS A 609 -42.87 17.93 39.80
N SER A 610 -42.26 18.51 38.76
CA SER A 610 -40.80 18.68 38.69
C SER A 610 -40.27 19.57 39.81
N ASP A 611 -41.01 20.65 40.11
CA ASP A 611 -40.60 21.64 41.11
C ASP A 611 -40.69 21.05 42.53
N LYS A 612 -41.69 20.19 42.79
CA LYS A 612 -41.86 19.48 44.07
C LYS A 612 -40.75 18.47 44.34
N ILE A 613 -40.29 17.74 43.33
CA ILE A 613 -39.15 16.80 43.41
C ILE A 613 -37.83 17.54 43.67
N CYS A 614 -37.64 18.72 43.06
CA CYS A 614 -36.49 19.59 43.34
C CYS A 614 -36.51 20.11 44.80
N LEU A 615 -37.68 20.58 45.28
CA LEU A 615 -37.86 21.13 46.62
C LEU A 615 -37.67 20.08 47.74
N GLN A 616 -38.15 18.85 47.55
CA GLN A 616 -38.06 17.79 48.57
C GLN A 616 -36.65 17.19 48.76
N ASN A 617 -35.69 17.52 47.88
CA ASN A 617 -34.31 17.05 47.95
C ASN A 617 -33.30 18.16 48.34
N HIS A 618 -33.77 19.23 49.00
CA HIS A 618 -32.91 20.29 49.53
C HIS A 618 -31.84 19.73 50.47
N GLY A 619 -30.58 19.82 50.03
CA GLY A 619 -29.39 19.40 50.79
C GLY A 619 -28.46 18.40 50.10
N LYS A 620 -28.87 17.73 49.00
CA LYS A 620 -27.98 16.76 48.31
C LYS A 620 -27.87 16.87 46.78
N LEU A 621 -28.65 17.71 46.10
CA LEU A 621 -28.49 17.96 44.66
C LEU A 621 -29.26 19.23 44.25
N VAL A 622 -28.55 20.29 43.86
CA VAL A 622 -29.17 21.42 43.15
C VAL A 622 -29.06 21.15 41.65
N VAL A 623 -30.19 20.85 41.00
CA VAL A 623 -30.26 20.86 39.53
C VAL A 623 -30.37 22.31 39.10
N ASN A 624 -29.24 22.96 38.82
CA ASN A 624 -29.24 24.34 38.31
C ASN A 624 -29.43 24.33 36.79
N TRP A 625 -30.58 24.82 36.33
CA TRP A 625 -30.91 24.91 34.92
C TRP A 625 -30.40 26.23 34.35
N ARG A 626 -29.25 26.23 33.65
CA ARG A 626 -28.77 27.42 32.91
C ARG A 626 -28.88 27.22 31.42
N SER A 627 -29.61 28.11 30.74
CA SER A 627 -29.51 28.24 29.28
C SER A 627 -28.27 29.05 28.94
N THR A 628 -27.34 28.49 28.16
CA THR A 628 -26.24 29.26 27.56
C THR A 628 -26.48 29.37 26.07
N SER A 629 -26.47 30.59 25.56
CA SER A 629 -26.45 30.86 24.12
C SER A 629 -25.01 30.91 23.65
N LEU A 630 -24.57 29.89 22.91
CA LEU A 630 -23.29 29.94 22.20
C LEU A 630 -23.54 30.52 20.80
N THR A 631 -22.96 31.68 20.52
CA THR A 631 -22.89 32.25 19.17
C THR A 631 -21.74 31.60 18.41
N GLY A 632 -22.05 30.66 17.53
CA GLY A 632 -21.11 30.20 16.50
C GLY A 632 -21.17 31.09 15.26
N TYR A 633 -20.03 31.35 14.62
CA TYR A 633 -19.96 32.02 13.33
C TYR A 633 -20.78 31.24 12.30
N GLY A 634 -21.86 31.86 11.81
CA GLY A 634 -22.80 31.24 10.88
C GLY A 634 -24.27 31.22 11.32
N GLY A 635 -24.81 32.35 11.82
CA GLY A 635 -26.22 32.75 11.68
C GLY A 635 -27.35 31.88 12.25
N ARG A 636 -27.13 30.67 12.76
CA ARG A 636 -28.15 29.84 13.40
C ARG A 636 -27.81 29.60 14.86
N GLN A 637 -28.54 30.27 15.77
CA GLN A 637 -28.46 30.03 17.20
C GLN A 637 -28.95 28.60 17.52
N ARG A 638 -28.03 27.70 17.88
CA ARG A 638 -28.38 26.46 18.56
C ARG A 638 -28.29 26.71 20.07
N LYS A 639 -29.43 26.66 20.76
CA LYS A 639 -29.47 26.67 22.23
C LYS A 639 -29.08 25.28 22.72
N HIS A 640 -27.90 25.17 23.31
CA HIS A 640 -27.48 23.98 24.03
C HIS A 640 -27.69 24.21 25.54
N CYS A 641 -28.37 23.28 26.20
CA CYS A 641 -28.55 23.30 27.65
C CYS A 641 -27.66 22.20 28.25
N TYR A 642 -26.82 22.59 29.22
CA TYR A 642 -26.02 21.66 30.01
C TYR A 642 -26.65 21.49 31.39
N VAL A 643 -26.63 20.26 31.92
CA VAL A 643 -26.91 19.99 33.33
C VAL A 643 -25.58 20.04 34.07
N LEU A 644 -25.35 21.09 34.86
CA LEU A 644 -24.19 21.18 35.74
C LEU A 644 -24.60 20.74 37.15
N CYS A 645 -23.98 19.67 37.65
CA CYS A 645 -24.02 19.31 39.06
C CYS A 645 -22.75 19.87 39.73
N SER A 646 -22.87 20.92 40.54
CA SER A 646 -21.81 21.36 41.46
C SER A 646 -22.19 21.01 42.89
N MET A 647 -21.25 20.42 43.66
CA MET A 647 -21.36 20.36 45.11
C MET A 647 -20.93 21.71 45.71
N SER A 648 -21.67 22.19 46.71
CA SER A 648 -21.13 23.02 47.79
C SER A 648 -20.80 22.10 48.96
#